data_AF-A0A821BI45-F1
#
_entry.id   AF-A0A821BI45-F1
#
_cell.length_a   1.000
_cell.length_b   1.000
_cell.length_c   1.000
_cell.angle_alpha   90.00
_cell.angle_beta   90.00
_cell.angle_gamma   90.00
#
_symmetry.space_group_name_H-M   'P 1'
#
loop_
_entity.id
_entity.type
_entity.pdbx_description
1 polymer ?
#
loop_
_entity_poly.entity_id
_entity_poly.type
_entity_poly.pdbx_seq_one_letter_code
_entity_poly.pdbx_strand_id
1 'polypeptide(L)'
;MSAVVTIRQTTNTTMNTNNNNNNNNDNNNNNTQTPVRSYGITQPISTKFPDPLDIIATKNLEDTLRSYDYFESSEELSHRVQVMAKLNVLVREWIRNVSLAKNVPPEIADTVGGRVHTFGSYRLGVHSKGGDIDTLLIAPRHIDRTDFFTSFVEYLRRQPEVRDLRAIEEAYVPVIKLTFDGIELDMLFARLALATIPDNLDLKDDKILHNLDHRCALSLNGCRVTDEILDLVPNRETFKSTLRAIKLWAKKNGLYSNALGFFGGVTWAMLVARICQLYPNAVAATLVHKFFLVYSHWEWPTPVLLKPVNDCRYGFPVWDPMTNISDRNHLMPIITPAYPQQNSTHNVTQSTQKIIIQEIKRSLDIVNEIMASKIEWKQLFIGTPFFQRYRHYIILLLSAPDQNQFLEWSGLVEAKIRILIGNLERNSYIDIAHVSSDKYTPDESVVDQLQQTNKISTESDSTNRTNGHKSPESSSTNSTQQSLSPSNTPVTSPTYSSMWVVGLQFKNVNKVQLDLTEEIRLFLNVVYKSSANSNMNRENLNLDARYIRRRDLHTVLPKHAVSTTNNNNNSPRLSKTMSIDDKLDTNTNSQRKRPLLNSTSSDSGIVADSDNEIKIKRQKIEEINESSPKTLESNCDSI
;
A
#
# COMPACT_ATOMS: atom_id res chain seq x y z
N MET A 1 -8.32 -31.79 -8.89
CA MET A 1 -6.90 -32.22 -8.88
C MET A 1 -6.06 -31.05 -8.37
N SER A 2 -5.85 -30.98 -7.06
CA SER A 2 -5.02 -29.94 -6.42
C SER A 2 -3.57 -30.43 -6.38
N ALA A 3 -2.76 -30.01 -7.35
CA ALA A 3 -1.31 -30.00 -7.16
C ALA A 3 -1.01 -28.84 -6.21
N VAL A 4 -0.50 -29.15 -5.02
CA VAL A 4 0.02 -28.17 -4.06
C VAL A 4 1.16 -27.42 -4.78
N VAL A 5 0.95 -26.15 -5.10
CA VAL A 5 1.97 -25.31 -5.74
C VAL A 5 2.97 -24.90 -4.67
N THR A 6 3.91 -25.79 -4.33
CA THR A 6 5.06 -25.41 -3.50
C THR A 6 6.08 -24.70 -4.39
N ILE A 7 6.03 -23.35 -4.43
CA ILE A 7 7.05 -22.54 -5.10
C ILE A 7 8.31 -22.54 -4.21
N ARG A 8 9.19 -23.53 -4.36
CA ARG A 8 10.52 -23.48 -3.73
C ARG A 8 11.40 -22.49 -4.48
N GLN A 9 11.64 -21.32 -3.89
CA GLN A 9 12.65 -20.39 -4.37
C GLN A 9 14.02 -20.84 -3.84
N THR A 10 14.86 -21.47 -4.66
CA THR A 10 16.25 -21.77 -4.30
C THR A 10 17.14 -20.60 -4.70
N THR A 11 17.75 -19.95 -3.73
CA THR A 11 18.80 -18.94 -3.94
C THR A 11 20.13 -19.64 -4.27
N ASN A 12 20.42 -19.88 -5.55
CA ASN A 12 21.73 -20.34 -5.97
C ASN A 12 22.66 -19.13 -6.18
N THR A 13 23.54 -18.87 -5.22
CA THR A 13 24.67 -17.95 -5.36
C THR A 13 25.74 -18.64 -6.21
N THR A 14 25.90 -18.26 -7.47
CA THR A 14 27.02 -18.73 -8.30
C THR A 14 28.00 -17.58 -8.50
N MET A 15 29.15 -17.63 -7.82
CA MET A 15 30.30 -16.80 -8.16
C MET A 15 30.93 -17.33 -9.44
N ASN A 16 30.94 -16.53 -10.50
CA ASN A 16 31.66 -16.84 -11.73
C ASN A 16 33.07 -16.22 -11.66
N THR A 17 34.08 -17.07 -11.48
CA THR A 17 35.49 -16.74 -11.71
C THR A 17 35.82 -16.98 -13.18
N ASN A 18 36.11 -15.91 -13.92
CA ASN A 18 36.61 -15.99 -15.29
C ASN A 18 38.07 -16.45 -15.30
N ASN A 19 38.36 -17.54 -16.01
CA ASN A 19 39.71 -17.87 -16.45
C ASN A 19 39.68 -18.08 -17.98
N ASN A 20 40.37 -17.19 -18.69
CA ASN A 20 40.63 -17.28 -20.12
C ASN A 20 41.70 -18.36 -20.37
N ASN A 21 41.47 -19.25 -21.33
CA ASN A 21 42.53 -19.79 -22.18
C ASN A 21 41.98 -20.27 -23.54
N ASN A 22 42.77 -19.95 -24.57
CA ASN A 22 42.51 -20.09 -26.00
C ASN A 22 42.69 -21.51 -26.55
N ASN A 23 42.15 -21.68 -27.77
CA ASN A 23 42.45 -22.66 -28.85
C ASN A 23 41.72 -24.01 -28.81
N ASN A 24 40.75 -24.21 -29.73
CA ASN A 24 41.02 -24.81 -31.06
C ASN A 24 39.71 -24.94 -31.89
N ASN A 25 39.91 -24.87 -33.21
CA ASN A 25 38.92 -25.10 -34.26
C ASN A 25 38.19 -26.44 -34.10
N ASP A 26 36.87 -26.44 -34.30
CA ASP A 26 36.19 -27.47 -35.09
C ASP A 26 34.83 -26.99 -35.61
N ASN A 27 34.60 -27.31 -36.89
CA ASN A 27 33.36 -27.09 -37.62
C ASN A 27 32.19 -27.79 -36.93
N ASN A 28 31.11 -27.08 -36.62
CA ASN A 28 29.79 -27.69 -36.56
C ASN A 28 28.66 -26.67 -36.75
N ASN A 29 27.65 -27.11 -37.50
CA ASN A 29 26.45 -26.40 -37.90
C ASN A 29 25.77 -25.67 -36.72
N ASN A 30 25.90 -24.34 -36.70
CA ASN A 30 25.15 -23.50 -35.79
C ASN A 30 23.71 -23.34 -36.28
N ASN A 31 22.86 -24.29 -35.90
CA ASN A 31 21.45 -24.00 -35.68
C ASN A 31 21.41 -23.09 -34.44
N THR A 32 21.50 -21.77 -34.64
CA THR A 32 21.35 -20.78 -33.57
C THR A 32 19.93 -20.86 -33.02
N GLN A 33 19.69 -21.78 -32.08
CA GLN A 33 18.61 -21.65 -31.13
C GLN A 33 18.91 -20.37 -30.33
N THR A 34 18.25 -19.27 -30.70
CA THR A 34 18.21 -18.07 -29.87
C THR A 34 17.84 -18.50 -28.45
N PRO A 35 18.65 -18.19 -27.43
CA PRO A 35 18.36 -18.61 -26.06
C PRO A 35 16.99 -18.07 -25.67
N VAL A 36 16.08 -18.98 -25.31
CA VAL A 36 14.74 -18.61 -24.83
C VAL A 36 14.94 -17.72 -23.60
N ARG A 37 14.56 -16.44 -23.72
CA ARG A 37 14.68 -15.46 -22.65
C ARG A 37 13.88 -15.96 -21.44
N SER A 38 14.57 -16.38 -20.39
CA SER A 38 13.96 -16.78 -19.12
C SER A 38 13.58 -15.53 -18.32
N TYR A 39 12.39 -15.54 -17.72
CA TYR A 39 11.89 -14.46 -16.88
C TYR A 39 11.74 -14.94 -15.43
N GLY A 40 12.18 -14.13 -14.47
CA GLY A 40 12.06 -14.45 -13.05
C GLY A 40 13.19 -15.30 -12.48
N ILE A 41 13.07 -15.61 -11.18
CA ILE A 41 14.04 -16.39 -10.40
C ILE A 41 13.74 -17.90 -10.35
N THR A 42 12.63 -18.33 -10.96
CA THR A 42 12.21 -19.74 -11.02
C THR A 42 11.70 -20.05 -12.42
N GLN A 43 11.64 -21.34 -12.76
CA GLN A 43 10.95 -21.78 -13.96
C GLN A 43 9.45 -21.43 -13.94
N PRO A 44 8.80 -21.23 -15.11
CA PRO A 44 7.35 -21.06 -15.20
C PRO A 44 6.61 -22.25 -14.59
N ILE A 45 5.45 -22.00 -13.96
CA ILE A 45 4.55 -23.07 -13.50
C ILE A 45 3.85 -23.73 -14.68
N SER A 46 3.49 -22.94 -15.70
CA SER A 46 2.86 -23.44 -16.92
C SER A 46 3.16 -22.54 -18.10
N THR A 47 3.51 -23.15 -19.23
CA THR A 47 3.71 -22.48 -20.53
C THR A 47 2.55 -22.70 -21.49
N LYS A 48 1.42 -23.24 -21.01
CA LYS A 48 0.22 -23.44 -21.84
C LYS A 48 -0.29 -22.11 -22.41
N PHE A 49 -0.64 -22.15 -23.70
CA PHE A 49 -1.37 -21.09 -24.39
C PHE A 49 -2.84 -21.08 -23.96
N PRO A 50 -3.55 -19.94 -24.14
CA PRO A 50 -4.96 -19.82 -23.76
C PRO A 50 -5.87 -20.71 -24.61
N ASP A 51 -6.91 -21.25 -23.98
CA ASP A 51 -8.00 -21.92 -24.69
C ASP A 51 -9.05 -20.88 -25.15
N PRO A 52 -9.97 -21.21 -26.07
CA PRO A 52 -10.98 -20.27 -26.57
C PRO A 52 -11.84 -19.62 -25.48
N LEU A 53 -12.13 -20.36 -24.40
CA LEU A 53 -12.89 -19.84 -23.25
C LEU A 53 -12.11 -18.77 -22.47
N ASP A 54 -10.77 -18.90 -22.35
CA ASP A 54 -9.93 -17.88 -21.71
C ASP A 54 -9.93 -16.57 -22.51
N ILE A 55 -9.97 -16.66 -23.84
CA ILE A 55 -10.03 -15.51 -24.74
C ILE A 55 -11.37 -14.79 -24.58
N ILE A 56 -12.48 -15.53 -24.55
CA ILE A 56 -13.83 -14.96 -24.30
C ILE A 56 -13.89 -14.30 -22.92
N ALA A 57 -13.40 -14.99 -21.88
CA ALA A 57 -13.36 -14.44 -20.53
C ALA A 57 -12.51 -13.16 -20.45
N THR A 58 -11.40 -13.09 -21.20
CA THR A 58 -10.54 -11.90 -21.29
C THR A 58 -11.26 -10.75 -21.97
N LYS A 59 -11.99 -10.99 -23.06
CA LYS A 59 -12.80 -9.96 -23.71
C LYS A 59 -13.87 -9.39 -22.76
N ASN A 60 -14.57 -10.27 -22.04
CA ASN A 60 -15.58 -9.86 -21.06
C ASN A 60 -14.97 -9.04 -19.90
N LEU A 61 -13.75 -9.39 -19.48
CA LEU A 61 -13.01 -8.61 -18.48
C LEU A 61 -12.73 -7.19 -19.00
N GLU A 62 -12.21 -7.06 -20.22
CA GLU A 62 -11.91 -5.76 -20.81
C GLU A 62 -13.15 -4.90 -20.99
N ASP A 63 -14.26 -5.47 -21.47
CA ASP A 63 -15.53 -4.76 -21.62
C ASP A 63 -16.07 -4.28 -20.26
N THR A 64 -15.91 -5.11 -19.22
CA THR A 64 -16.23 -4.71 -17.84
C THR A 64 -15.33 -3.56 -17.37
N LEU A 65 -14.02 -3.61 -17.62
CA LEU A 65 -13.13 -2.51 -17.23
C LEU A 65 -13.49 -1.19 -17.94
N ARG A 66 -13.91 -1.25 -19.21
CA ARG A 66 -14.38 -0.08 -19.97
C ARG A 66 -15.63 0.53 -19.34
N SER A 67 -16.55 -0.27 -18.79
CA SER A 67 -17.76 0.24 -18.14
C SER A 67 -17.51 1.01 -16.84
N TYR A 68 -16.32 0.93 -16.25
CA TYR A 68 -15.93 1.69 -15.06
C TYR A 68 -15.21 3.02 -15.37
N ASP A 69 -15.25 3.48 -16.64
CA ASP A 69 -14.55 4.70 -17.12
C ASP A 69 -13.07 4.73 -16.73
N TYR A 70 -12.44 3.54 -16.73
CA TYR A 70 -11.08 3.38 -16.22
C TYR A 70 -10.01 3.82 -17.24
N PHE A 71 -10.33 3.78 -18.54
CA PHE A 71 -9.40 4.10 -19.63
C PHE A 71 -9.52 5.57 -20.02
N GLU A 72 -8.38 6.22 -20.25
CA GLU A 72 -8.33 7.56 -20.82
C GLU A 72 -8.66 7.56 -22.32
N SER A 73 -9.17 8.69 -22.79
CA SER A 73 -9.40 8.91 -24.21
C SER A 73 -8.09 9.18 -24.96
N SER A 74 -8.13 9.03 -26.29
CA SER A 74 -6.99 9.38 -27.16
C SER A 74 -6.58 10.84 -27.03
N GLU A 75 -7.55 11.73 -26.81
CA GLU A 75 -7.35 13.17 -26.67
C GLU A 75 -6.65 13.49 -25.34
N GLU A 76 -7.08 12.89 -24.24
CA GLU A 76 -6.43 13.03 -22.92
C GLU A 76 -4.98 12.52 -22.97
N LEU A 77 -4.73 11.38 -23.62
CA LEU A 77 -3.38 10.85 -23.81
C LEU A 77 -2.51 11.80 -24.64
N SER A 78 -3.04 12.36 -25.73
CA SER A 78 -2.34 13.35 -26.55
C SER A 78 -2.03 14.62 -25.76
N HIS A 79 -2.96 15.08 -24.94
CA HIS A 79 -2.77 16.24 -24.05
C HIS A 79 -1.63 16.02 -23.06
N ARG A 80 -1.59 14.85 -22.40
CA ARG A 80 -0.48 14.46 -21.51
C ARG A 80 0.87 14.47 -22.21
N VAL A 81 0.95 13.99 -23.46
CA VAL A 81 2.18 14.03 -24.26
C VAL A 81 2.63 15.47 -24.54
N GLN A 82 1.70 16.37 -24.87
CA GLN A 82 1.99 17.78 -25.11
C GLN A 82 2.48 18.49 -23.83
N VAL A 83 1.84 18.24 -22.69
CA VAL A 83 2.28 18.75 -21.38
C VAL A 83 3.71 18.29 -21.06
N MET A 84 4.02 17.01 -21.25
CA MET A 84 5.37 16.48 -21.02
C MET A 84 6.43 17.07 -21.98
N ALA A 85 6.06 17.34 -23.24
CA ALA A 85 6.96 17.98 -24.19
C ALA A 85 7.27 19.43 -23.76
N LYS A 86 6.24 20.20 -23.38
CA LYS A 86 6.39 21.57 -22.90
C LYS A 86 7.21 21.65 -21.61
N LEU A 87 6.94 20.74 -20.67
CA LEU A 87 7.69 20.67 -19.42
C LEU A 87 9.17 20.37 -19.64
N ASN A 88 9.51 19.50 -20.61
CA ASN A 88 10.89 19.24 -20.99
C ASN A 88 11.60 20.48 -21.53
N VAL A 89 10.90 21.33 -22.30
CA VAL A 89 11.45 22.61 -22.78
C VAL A 89 11.74 23.55 -21.61
N LEU A 90 10.76 23.72 -20.71
CA LEU A 90 10.91 24.57 -19.51
C LEU A 90 12.07 24.14 -18.62
N VAL A 91 12.25 22.83 -18.42
CA VAL A 91 13.36 22.27 -17.63
C VAL A 91 14.71 22.56 -18.28
N ARG A 92 14.83 22.38 -19.60
CA ARG A 92 16.09 22.67 -20.31
C ARG A 92 16.44 24.16 -20.28
N GLU A 93 15.45 25.02 -20.47
CA GLU A 93 15.63 26.47 -20.37
C GLU A 93 16.06 26.89 -18.96
N TRP A 94 15.41 26.36 -17.93
CA TRP A 94 15.78 26.61 -16.55
C TRP A 94 17.21 26.14 -16.23
N ILE A 95 17.58 24.90 -16.61
CA ILE A 95 18.94 24.37 -16.39
C ILE A 95 19.98 25.25 -17.08
N ARG A 96 19.72 25.69 -18.32
CA ARG A 96 20.58 26.61 -19.06
C ARG A 96 20.75 27.93 -18.30
N ASN A 97 19.66 28.53 -17.83
CA ASN A 97 19.69 29.80 -17.10
C ASN A 97 20.47 29.70 -15.78
N VAL A 98 20.29 28.62 -15.02
CA VAL A 98 21.08 28.36 -13.81
C VAL A 98 22.55 28.10 -14.14
N SER A 99 22.85 27.42 -15.25
CA SER A 99 24.22 27.20 -15.70
C SER A 99 24.94 28.53 -16.00
N LEU A 100 24.28 29.44 -16.71
CA LEU A 100 24.81 30.79 -16.97
C LEU A 100 25.03 31.58 -15.66
N ALA A 101 24.07 31.52 -14.72
CA ALA A 101 24.19 32.18 -13.42
C ALA A 101 25.34 31.62 -12.57
N LYS A 102 25.71 30.36 -12.78
CA LYS A 102 26.88 29.71 -12.17
C LYS A 102 28.18 29.90 -12.97
N ASN A 103 28.22 30.87 -13.89
CA ASN A 103 29.36 31.20 -14.73
C ASN A 103 29.84 30.06 -15.66
N VAL A 104 28.96 29.13 -16.02
CA VAL A 104 29.24 28.17 -17.10
C VAL A 104 29.23 28.93 -18.44
N PRO A 105 30.26 28.79 -19.29
CA PRO A 105 30.31 29.47 -20.58
C PRO A 105 29.06 29.21 -21.43
N PRO A 106 28.54 30.21 -22.19
CA PRO A 106 27.30 30.06 -22.97
C PRO A 106 27.28 28.84 -23.90
N GLU A 107 28.40 28.57 -24.59
CA GLU A 107 28.55 27.41 -25.49
C GLU A 107 28.36 26.06 -24.76
N ILE A 108 28.79 25.98 -23.50
CA ILE A 108 28.61 24.80 -22.66
C ILE A 108 27.19 24.79 -22.09
N ALA A 109 26.68 25.93 -21.63
CA ALA A 109 25.33 26.07 -21.09
C ALA A 109 24.24 25.66 -22.11
N ASP A 110 24.49 25.83 -23.41
CA ASP A 110 23.59 25.38 -24.48
C ASP A 110 23.59 23.84 -24.66
N THR A 111 24.61 23.14 -24.16
CA THR A 111 24.82 21.70 -24.36
C THR A 111 24.77 20.86 -23.08
N VAL A 112 24.57 21.48 -21.89
CA VAL A 112 24.45 20.76 -20.61
C VAL A 112 23.30 19.76 -20.56
N GLY A 113 22.25 19.99 -21.36
CA GLY A 113 21.09 19.11 -21.46
C GLY A 113 20.16 19.19 -20.26
N GLY A 114 19.59 18.04 -19.89
CA GLY A 114 18.56 17.91 -18.87
C GLY A 114 17.28 17.32 -19.43
N ARG A 115 16.55 16.56 -18.60
CA ARG A 115 15.37 15.83 -19.08
C ARG A 115 14.39 15.52 -17.95
N VAL A 116 13.12 15.49 -18.31
CA VAL A 116 12.04 14.94 -17.50
C VAL A 116 11.73 13.52 -17.97
N HIS A 117 11.83 12.57 -17.05
CA HIS A 117 11.39 11.20 -17.23
C HIS A 117 10.06 10.98 -16.52
N THR A 118 9.21 10.12 -17.06
CA THR A 118 8.01 9.67 -16.36
C THR A 118 8.26 8.32 -15.71
N PHE A 119 7.58 8.06 -14.59
CA PHE A 119 7.56 6.74 -13.96
C PHE A 119 6.16 6.40 -13.48
N GLY A 120 6.06 5.40 -12.60
CA GLY A 120 4.79 5.07 -11.96
C GLY A 120 3.72 4.60 -12.95
N SER A 121 2.46 4.92 -12.63
CA SER A 121 1.32 4.35 -13.35
C SER A 121 1.18 4.86 -14.78
N TYR A 122 1.56 6.12 -15.04
CA TYR A 122 1.56 6.70 -16.37
C TYR A 122 2.55 5.98 -17.28
N ARG A 123 3.81 5.84 -16.85
CA ARG A 123 4.87 5.16 -17.61
C ARG A 123 4.57 3.67 -17.84
N LEU A 124 3.96 2.99 -16.87
CA LEU A 124 3.50 1.60 -17.04
C LEU A 124 2.32 1.48 -18.03
N GLY A 125 1.65 2.58 -18.38
CA GLY A 125 0.47 2.60 -19.24
C GLY A 125 -0.81 2.10 -18.54
N VAL A 126 -0.86 2.16 -17.20
CA VAL A 126 -2.01 1.68 -16.38
C VAL A 126 -2.56 2.76 -15.45
N HIS A 127 -2.36 4.03 -15.80
CA HIS A 127 -3.00 5.16 -15.15
C HIS A 127 -4.51 5.09 -15.40
N SER A 128 -5.28 5.56 -14.42
CA SER A 128 -6.72 5.77 -14.57
C SER A 128 -6.96 7.18 -15.09
N LYS A 129 -8.16 7.42 -15.63
CA LYS A 129 -8.63 8.76 -15.96
C LYS A 129 -8.48 9.73 -14.79
N GLY A 130 -7.97 10.93 -15.08
CA GLY A 130 -7.65 11.94 -14.07
C GLY A 130 -6.47 11.57 -13.16
N GLY A 131 -5.69 10.53 -13.49
CA GLY A 131 -4.50 10.15 -12.74
C GLY A 131 -3.40 11.21 -12.83
N ASP A 132 -2.59 11.29 -11.78
CA ASP A 132 -1.37 12.08 -11.74
C ASP A 132 -0.29 11.53 -12.68
N ILE A 133 0.67 12.39 -13.03
CA ILE A 133 1.91 11.97 -13.70
C ILE A 133 3.07 12.12 -12.73
N ASP A 134 3.62 10.98 -12.36
CA ASP A 134 4.90 10.87 -11.68
C ASP A 134 6.05 11.25 -12.64
N THR A 135 6.78 12.31 -12.32
CA THR A 135 7.87 12.86 -13.13
C THR A 135 9.18 12.97 -12.35
N LEU A 136 10.30 12.77 -13.03
CA LEU A 136 11.65 12.91 -12.50
C LEU A 136 12.45 13.86 -13.37
N LEU A 137 12.87 14.98 -12.81
CA LEU A 137 13.82 15.90 -13.42
C LEU A 137 15.25 15.40 -13.16
N ILE A 138 15.97 15.12 -14.25
CA ILE A 138 17.38 14.75 -14.24
C ILE A 138 18.23 15.93 -14.68
N ALA A 139 19.13 16.35 -13.80
CA ALA A 139 20.00 17.51 -14.00
C ALA A 139 21.50 17.14 -13.87
N PRO A 140 22.39 17.91 -14.52
CA PRO A 140 23.84 17.73 -14.40
C PRO A 140 24.37 18.17 -13.02
N ARG A 141 25.62 17.79 -12.73
CA ARG A 141 26.23 17.87 -11.40
C ARG A 141 26.27 19.27 -10.79
N HIS A 142 26.28 20.33 -11.59
CA HIS A 142 26.32 21.71 -11.10
C HIS A 142 24.93 22.29 -10.76
N ILE A 143 23.84 21.56 -10.99
CA ILE A 143 22.48 21.99 -10.63
C ILE A 143 22.10 21.36 -9.29
N ASP A 144 21.89 22.18 -8.27
CA ASP A 144 21.68 21.73 -6.91
C ASP A 144 20.20 21.51 -6.60
N ARG A 145 19.92 20.68 -5.58
CA ARG A 145 18.55 20.46 -5.09
C ARG A 145 17.93 21.76 -4.57
N THR A 146 18.75 22.65 -4.00
CA THR A 146 18.33 23.99 -3.60
C THR A 146 17.87 24.81 -4.79
N ASP A 147 18.52 24.71 -5.96
CA ASP A 147 18.09 25.40 -7.17
C ASP A 147 16.70 24.91 -7.61
N PHE A 148 16.45 23.60 -7.51
CA PHE A 148 15.16 22.98 -7.80
C PHE A 148 14.04 23.47 -6.87
N PHE A 149 14.28 23.61 -5.57
CA PHE A 149 13.25 24.10 -4.64
C PHE A 149 13.15 25.63 -4.53
N THR A 150 14.07 26.37 -5.14
CA THR A 150 14.06 27.85 -5.13
C THR A 150 13.81 28.40 -6.55
N SER A 151 14.85 28.49 -7.36
CA SER A 151 14.81 29.11 -8.69
C SER A 151 13.82 28.43 -9.64
N PHE A 152 13.68 27.11 -9.60
CA PHE A 152 12.75 26.39 -10.47
C PHE A 152 11.29 26.57 -10.03
N VAL A 153 11.01 26.55 -8.72
CA VAL A 153 9.68 26.86 -8.17
C VAL A 153 9.25 28.27 -8.61
N GLU A 154 10.15 29.25 -8.50
CA GLU A 154 9.86 30.61 -8.94
C GLU A 154 9.69 30.71 -10.46
N TYR A 155 10.46 29.93 -11.22
CA TYR A 155 10.31 29.85 -12.68
C TYR A 155 8.97 29.22 -13.09
N LEU A 156 8.53 28.15 -12.41
CA LEU A 156 7.23 27.51 -12.62
C LEU A 156 6.07 28.43 -12.26
N ARG A 157 6.17 29.19 -11.16
CA ARG A 157 5.13 30.13 -10.72
C ARG A 157 4.78 31.19 -11.78
N ARG A 158 5.73 31.53 -12.65
CA ARG A 158 5.55 32.51 -13.73
C ARG A 158 4.89 31.93 -14.98
N GLN A 159 4.74 30.62 -15.06
CA GLN A 159 4.12 29.97 -16.22
C GLN A 159 2.59 30.08 -16.12
N PRO A 160 1.91 30.54 -17.17
CA PRO A 160 0.46 30.75 -17.14
C PRO A 160 -0.34 29.46 -16.98
N GLU A 161 0.24 28.30 -17.28
CA GLU A 161 -0.38 26.97 -17.18
C GLU A 161 -0.30 26.36 -15.77
N VAL A 162 0.56 26.90 -14.89
CA VAL A 162 0.84 26.32 -13.58
C VAL A 162 -0.18 26.81 -12.54
N ARG A 163 -0.79 25.86 -11.84
CA ARG A 163 -1.68 26.06 -10.68
C ARG A 163 -1.24 25.14 -9.54
N ASP A 164 -1.74 25.41 -8.34
CA ASP A 164 -1.56 24.55 -7.15
C ASP A 164 -0.11 24.15 -6.83
N LEU A 165 0.85 25.02 -7.16
CA LEU A 165 2.29 24.75 -7.01
C LEU A 165 2.70 24.70 -5.53
N ARG A 166 3.26 23.57 -5.10
CA ARG A 166 3.71 23.30 -3.73
C ARG A 166 5.04 22.56 -3.73
N ALA A 167 5.97 23.02 -2.91
CA ALA A 167 7.26 22.39 -2.68
C ALA A 167 7.27 21.66 -1.34
N ILE A 168 7.62 20.37 -1.34
CA ILE A 168 7.68 19.54 -0.13
C ILE A 168 9.10 18.98 -0.01
N GLU A 169 10.00 19.76 0.58
CA GLU A 169 11.43 19.42 0.68
C GLU A 169 11.74 18.39 1.78
N GLU A 170 10.95 18.40 2.86
CA GLU A 170 11.16 17.56 4.06
C GLU A 170 10.57 16.14 3.94
N ALA A 171 9.97 15.81 2.79
CA ALA A 171 9.47 14.46 2.54
C ALA A 171 10.61 13.43 2.42
N TYR A 172 10.28 12.14 2.63
CA TYR A 172 11.24 11.04 2.46
C TYR A 172 11.90 11.04 1.07
N VAL A 173 11.10 11.34 0.04
CA VAL A 173 11.59 11.73 -1.29
C VAL A 173 11.08 13.14 -1.57
N PRO A 174 11.96 14.16 -1.60
CA PRO A 174 11.56 15.55 -1.85
C PRO A 174 10.86 15.69 -3.20
N VAL A 175 9.74 16.43 -3.22
CA VAL A 175 8.84 16.54 -4.39
C VAL A 175 8.26 17.94 -4.55
N ILE A 176 8.09 18.38 -5.79
CA ILE A 176 7.23 19.52 -6.15
C ILE A 176 5.92 18.96 -6.71
N LYS A 177 4.79 19.37 -6.15
CA LYS A 177 3.45 19.06 -6.66
C LYS A 177 2.90 20.28 -7.37
N LEU A 178 2.29 20.10 -8.53
CA LEU A 178 1.64 21.18 -9.28
C LEU A 178 0.55 20.65 -10.19
N THR A 179 -0.36 21.53 -10.61
CA THR A 179 -1.25 21.29 -11.73
C THR A 179 -0.70 22.06 -12.94
N PHE A 180 -0.35 21.38 -14.01
CA PHE A 180 0.12 21.99 -15.26
C PHE A 180 -0.89 21.74 -16.36
N ASP A 181 -1.53 22.81 -16.85
CA ASP A 181 -2.52 22.74 -17.93
C ASP A 181 -3.66 21.72 -17.63
N GLY A 182 -4.13 21.74 -16.38
CA GLY A 182 -5.17 20.85 -15.87
C GLY A 182 -4.70 19.45 -15.45
N ILE A 183 -3.41 19.13 -15.56
CA ILE A 183 -2.86 17.82 -15.20
C ILE A 183 -2.06 17.89 -13.91
N GLU A 184 -2.39 17.06 -12.92
CA GLU A 184 -1.61 16.93 -11.69
C GLU A 184 -0.26 16.25 -11.96
N LEU A 185 0.82 16.88 -11.52
CA LEU A 185 2.20 16.42 -11.66
C LEU A 185 2.88 16.35 -10.31
N ASP A 186 3.50 15.20 -10.05
CA ASP A 186 4.44 15.00 -8.94
C ASP A 186 5.86 14.99 -9.53
N MET A 187 6.68 16.00 -9.22
CA MET A 187 8.02 16.16 -9.77
C MET A 187 9.11 15.91 -8.73
N LEU A 188 9.86 14.84 -8.95
CA LEU A 188 11.08 14.50 -8.22
C LEU A 188 12.30 15.12 -8.90
N PHE A 189 13.41 15.17 -8.16
CA PHE A 189 14.68 15.71 -8.65
C PHE A 189 15.85 14.79 -8.34
N ALA A 190 16.64 14.49 -9.37
CA ALA A 190 17.92 13.79 -9.26
C ALA A 190 19.03 14.56 -10.01
N ARG A 191 20.10 14.85 -9.28
CA ARG A 191 21.33 15.43 -9.81
C ARG A 191 22.36 14.34 -10.03
N LEU A 192 22.71 14.05 -11.28
CA LEU A 192 23.71 13.03 -11.60
C LEU A 192 25.14 13.55 -11.48
N ALA A 193 26.10 12.65 -11.28
CA ALA A 193 27.53 12.97 -11.26
C ALA A 193 28.11 13.17 -12.68
N LEU A 194 27.34 13.79 -13.58
CA LEU A 194 27.70 14.04 -14.98
C LEU A 194 27.71 15.55 -15.26
N ALA A 195 28.68 16.02 -16.06
CA ALA A 195 28.76 17.44 -16.44
C ALA A 195 27.65 17.85 -17.42
N THR A 196 27.24 16.92 -18.27
CA THR A 196 26.12 17.06 -19.22
C THR A 196 25.21 15.85 -19.10
N ILE A 197 23.93 16.00 -19.49
CA ILE A 197 22.95 14.90 -19.51
C ILE A 197 22.72 14.48 -20.96
N PRO A 198 23.24 13.31 -21.38
CA PRO A 198 23.08 12.82 -22.75
C PRO A 198 21.62 12.46 -23.07
N ASP A 199 21.24 12.66 -24.33
CA ASP A 199 19.88 12.31 -24.79
C ASP A 199 19.60 10.80 -24.84
N ASN A 200 20.63 9.96 -24.81
CA ASN A 200 20.54 8.50 -24.82
C ASN A 200 20.88 7.87 -23.45
N LEU A 201 20.82 8.65 -22.36
CA LEU A 201 21.10 8.15 -21.02
C LEU A 201 20.15 7.01 -20.63
N ASP A 202 20.70 5.83 -20.34
CA ASP A 202 19.96 4.71 -19.76
C ASP A 202 19.97 4.78 -18.23
N LEU A 203 18.80 4.97 -17.63
CA LEU A 203 18.67 5.05 -16.18
C LEU A 203 18.83 3.71 -15.48
N LYS A 204 18.73 2.59 -16.22
CA LYS A 204 18.88 1.24 -15.66
C LYS A 204 20.33 0.88 -15.34
N ASP A 205 21.31 1.56 -15.94
CA ASP A 205 22.72 1.32 -15.60
C ASP A 205 22.97 1.70 -14.14
N ASP A 206 23.37 0.73 -13.31
CA ASP A 206 23.68 0.94 -11.90
C ASP A 206 24.81 1.97 -11.71
N LYS A 207 25.71 2.14 -12.69
CA LYS A 207 26.84 3.09 -12.60
C LYS A 207 26.43 4.53 -12.37
N ILE A 208 25.22 4.93 -12.78
CA ILE A 208 24.72 6.30 -12.56
C ILE A 208 24.52 6.63 -11.08
N LEU A 209 24.47 5.60 -10.22
CA LEU A 209 24.31 5.73 -8.78
C LEU A 209 25.64 5.86 -8.03
N HIS A 210 26.78 5.66 -8.71
CA HIS A 210 28.09 5.74 -8.08
C HIS A 210 28.36 7.16 -7.55
N ASN A 211 28.69 7.28 -6.25
CA ASN A 211 28.89 8.55 -5.54
C ASN A 211 27.70 9.51 -5.59
N LEU A 212 26.49 8.98 -5.75
CA LEU A 212 25.26 9.77 -5.77
C LEU A 212 24.74 10.00 -4.35
N ASP A 213 24.17 11.19 -4.10
CA ASP A 213 23.46 11.47 -2.85
C ASP A 213 22.26 10.51 -2.65
N HIS A 214 22.01 10.11 -1.40
CA HIS A 214 20.96 9.16 -1.05
C HIS A 214 19.57 9.62 -1.52
N ARG A 215 19.24 10.92 -1.40
CA ARG A 215 17.93 11.42 -1.86
C ARG A 215 17.81 11.34 -3.38
N CYS A 216 18.89 11.56 -4.12
CA CYS A 216 18.91 11.39 -5.58
C CYS A 216 18.73 9.93 -6.00
N ALA A 217 19.37 8.98 -5.29
CA ALA A 217 19.19 7.55 -5.54
C ALA A 217 17.72 7.12 -5.31
N LEU A 218 17.09 7.60 -4.23
CA LEU A 218 15.67 7.38 -3.97
C LEU A 218 14.77 7.94 -5.09
N SER A 219 15.06 9.15 -5.59
CA SER A 219 14.31 9.76 -6.70
C SER A 219 14.45 8.98 -8.01
N LEU A 220 15.65 8.47 -8.33
CA LEU A 220 15.89 7.66 -9.53
C LEU A 220 15.20 6.29 -9.49
N ASN A 221 15.02 5.73 -8.29
CA ASN A 221 14.44 4.39 -8.13
C ASN A 221 13.02 4.29 -8.71
N GLY A 222 12.23 5.36 -8.71
CA GLY A 222 10.92 5.37 -9.36
C GLY A 222 10.99 4.98 -10.83
N CYS A 223 11.83 5.66 -11.62
CA CYS A 223 12.05 5.35 -13.03
C CYS A 223 12.67 3.97 -13.23
N ARG A 224 13.72 3.66 -12.47
CA ARG A 224 14.47 2.41 -12.60
C ARG A 224 13.59 1.20 -12.35
N VAL A 225 12.79 1.21 -11.28
CA VAL A 225 11.86 0.12 -10.95
C VAL A 225 10.80 -0.06 -12.02
N THR A 226 10.21 1.04 -12.50
CA THR A 226 9.17 0.95 -13.54
C THR A 226 9.70 0.34 -14.83
N ASP A 227 10.86 0.79 -15.32
CA ASP A 227 11.43 0.26 -16.56
C ASP A 227 11.90 -1.20 -16.39
N GLU A 228 12.46 -1.56 -15.23
CA GLU A 228 12.81 -2.94 -14.89
C GLU A 228 11.58 -3.87 -14.90
N ILE A 229 10.45 -3.45 -14.31
CA ILE A 229 9.20 -4.24 -14.34
C ILE A 229 8.78 -4.53 -15.79
N LEU A 230 8.86 -3.53 -16.69
CA LEU A 230 8.49 -3.69 -18.10
C LEU A 230 9.44 -4.60 -18.89
N ASP A 231 10.70 -4.72 -18.46
CA ASP A 231 11.69 -5.61 -19.05
C ASP A 231 11.64 -7.04 -18.48
N LEU A 232 10.99 -7.21 -17.33
CA LEU A 232 10.87 -8.46 -16.57
C LEU A 232 9.55 -9.20 -16.79
N VAL A 233 8.68 -8.70 -17.67
CA VAL A 233 7.43 -9.37 -18.07
C VAL A 233 7.51 -9.92 -19.51
N PRO A 234 6.96 -11.11 -19.77
CA PRO A 234 7.00 -11.74 -21.10
C PRO A 234 6.07 -11.06 -22.12
N ASN A 235 4.90 -10.59 -21.69
CA ASN A 235 3.96 -9.84 -22.55
C ASN A 235 3.48 -8.57 -21.84
N ARG A 236 3.85 -7.41 -22.39
CA ARG A 236 3.53 -6.09 -21.80
C ARG A 236 2.04 -5.75 -21.85
N GLU A 237 1.34 -6.11 -22.92
CA GLU A 237 -0.08 -5.76 -23.06
C GLU A 237 -0.95 -6.62 -22.13
N THR A 238 -0.65 -7.91 -22.02
CA THR A 238 -1.34 -8.79 -21.06
C THR A 238 -1.06 -8.35 -19.63
N PHE A 239 0.20 -8.02 -19.30
CA PHE A 239 0.58 -7.45 -18.00
C PHE A 239 -0.24 -6.20 -17.66
N LYS A 240 -0.35 -5.24 -18.60
CA LYS A 240 -1.13 -4.01 -18.40
C LYS A 240 -2.60 -4.32 -18.15
N SER A 241 -3.22 -5.17 -18.97
CA SER A 241 -4.64 -5.54 -18.82
C SER A 241 -4.92 -6.19 -17.45
N THR A 242 -4.09 -7.16 -17.04
CA THR A 242 -4.18 -7.77 -15.71
C THR A 242 -3.96 -6.76 -14.59
N LEU A 243 -2.96 -5.88 -14.70
CA LEU A 243 -2.67 -4.89 -13.67
C LEU A 243 -3.80 -3.88 -13.51
N ARG A 244 -4.47 -3.46 -14.59
CA ARG A 244 -5.66 -2.59 -14.49
C ARG A 244 -6.77 -3.27 -13.69
N ALA A 245 -7.06 -4.54 -13.97
CA ALA A 245 -8.05 -5.31 -13.22
C ALA A 245 -7.70 -5.43 -11.73
N ILE A 246 -6.45 -5.78 -11.40
CA ILE A 246 -6.01 -5.90 -10.00
C ILE A 246 -6.02 -4.54 -9.28
N LYS A 247 -5.63 -3.44 -9.95
CA LYS A 247 -5.70 -2.09 -9.36
C LYS A 247 -7.15 -1.68 -9.06
N LEU A 248 -8.07 -1.92 -10.00
CA LEU A 248 -9.50 -1.63 -9.78
C LEU A 248 -10.05 -2.46 -8.62
N TRP A 249 -9.78 -3.76 -8.61
CA TRP A 249 -10.16 -4.67 -7.52
C TRP A 249 -9.62 -4.19 -6.16
N ALA A 250 -8.32 -3.86 -6.09
CA ALA A 250 -7.68 -3.42 -4.86
C ALA A 250 -8.28 -2.11 -4.34
N LYS A 251 -8.54 -1.13 -5.24
CA LYS A 251 -9.21 0.13 -4.88
C LYS A 251 -10.62 -0.12 -4.37
N LYS A 252 -11.43 -0.92 -5.09
CA LYS A 252 -12.83 -1.21 -4.69
C LYS A 252 -12.93 -1.96 -3.36
N ASN A 253 -11.92 -2.73 -2.98
CA ASN A 253 -11.89 -3.47 -1.72
C ASN A 253 -11.09 -2.78 -0.60
N GLY A 254 -10.67 -1.51 -0.80
CA GLY A 254 -9.99 -0.73 0.23
C GLY A 254 -8.54 -1.14 0.52
N LEU A 255 -7.88 -1.81 -0.41
CA LEU A 255 -6.53 -2.38 -0.25
C LEU A 255 -5.43 -1.54 -0.94
N TYR A 256 -5.72 -0.29 -1.30
CA TYR A 256 -4.84 0.56 -2.11
C TYR A 256 -4.40 1.80 -1.33
N SER A 257 -3.41 1.66 -0.44
CA SER A 257 -2.73 2.79 0.22
C SER A 257 -1.49 2.33 0.99
N ASN A 258 -0.30 2.70 0.52
CA ASN A 258 0.96 2.39 1.21
C ASN A 258 1.10 3.13 2.56
N ALA A 259 0.58 4.36 2.65
CA ALA A 259 0.62 5.16 3.88
C ALA A 259 -0.16 4.50 5.03
N LEU A 260 -1.27 3.83 4.69
CA LEU A 260 -2.15 3.14 5.64
C LEU A 260 -1.76 1.68 5.90
N GLY A 261 -0.63 1.21 5.35
CA GLY A 261 -0.14 -0.15 5.54
C GLY A 261 -0.70 -1.20 4.57
N PHE A 262 -1.42 -0.78 3.53
CA PHE A 262 -1.79 -1.63 2.41
C PHE A 262 -0.79 -1.46 1.25
N PHE A 263 -1.10 -2.01 0.08
CA PHE A 263 -0.18 -1.98 -1.06
C PHE A 263 -0.36 -0.73 -1.91
N GLY A 264 0.76 -0.15 -2.35
CA GLY A 264 0.79 0.92 -3.35
C GLY A 264 0.76 0.38 -4.78
N GLY A 265 0.71 1.30 -5.76
CA GLY A 265 0.63 0.93 -7.19
C GLY A 265 1.80 0.09 -7.69
N VAL A 266 3.02 0.42 -7.29
CA VAL A 266 4.24 -0.32 -7.67
C VAL A 266 4.25 -1.73 -7.09
N THR A 267 3.76 -1.91 -5.86
CA THR A 267 3.64 -3.22 -5.21
C THR A 267 2.70 -4.14 -5.99
N TRP A 268 1.50 -3.65 -6.35
CA TRP A 268 0.57 -4.40 -7.19
C TRP A 268 1.18 -4.73 -8.56
N ALA A 269 1.93 -3.81 -9.16
CA ALA A 269 2.63 -4.04 -10.42
C ALA A 269 3.65 -5.19 -10.31
N MET A 270 4.45 -5.22 -9.25
CA MET A 270 5.41 -6.30 -9.02
C MET A 270 4.73 -7.64 -8.76
N LEU A 271 3.65 -7.66 -7.97
CA LEU A 271 2.89 -8.89 -7.74
C LEU A 271 2.32 -9.45 -9.04
N VAL A 272 1.75 -8.60 -9.91
CA VAL A 272 1.24 -9.02 -11.23
C VAL A 272 2.37 -9.44 -12.16
N ALA A 273 3.48 -8.70 -12.18
CA ALA A 273 4.65 -9.05 -12.99
C ALA A 273 5.16 -10.46 -12.64
N ARG A 274 5.23 -10.80 -11.34
CA ARG A 274 5.63 -12.14 -10.91
C ARG A 274 4.70 -13.23 -11.44
N ILE A 275 3.39 -12.99 -11.47
CA ILE A 275 2.43 -13.94 -12.05
C ILE A 275 2.63 -14.09 -13.55
N CYS A 276 2.93 -13.00 -14.26
CA CYS A 276 3.26 -13.06 -15.69
C CYS A 276 4.51 -13.91 -15.95
N GLN A 277 5.53 -13.83 -15.09
CA GLN A 277 6.72 -14.68 -15.18
C GLN A 277 6.40 -16.17 -15.00
N LEU A 278 5.47 -16.49 -14.10
CA LEU A 278 5.07 -17.88 -13.80
C LEU A 278 4.16 -18.49 -14.88
N TYR A 279 3.48 -17.66 -15.68
CA TYR A 279 2.52 -18.06 -16.71
C TYR A 279 2.71 -17.24 -18.00
N PRO A 280 3.85 -17.40 -18.71
CA PRO A 280 4.30 -16.46 -19.75
C PRO A 280 3.40 -16.37 -20.98
N ASN A 281 2.61 -17.41 -21.26
CA ASN A 281 1.74 -17.49 -22.44
C ASN A 281 0.25 -17.27 -22.10
N ALA A 282 -0.10 -17.05 -20.83
CA ALA A 282 -1.48 -16.91 -20.40
C ALA A 282 -2.06 -15.51 -20.72
N VAL A 283 -3.37 -15.43 -20.93
CA VAL A 283 -4.11 -14.17 -21.17
C VAL A 283 -4.61 -13.54 -19.87
N ALA A 284 -5.12 -12.31 -19.94
CA ALA A 284 -5.38 -11.50 -18.77
C ALA A 284 -6.38 -12.13 -17.79
N ALA A 285 -7.47 -12.74 -18.27
CA ALA A 285 -8.43 -13.44 -17.41
C ALA A 285 -7.78 -14.58 -16.61
N THR A 286 -7.00 -15.42 -17.28
CA THR A 286 -6.24 -16.50 -16.65
C THR A 286 -5.22 -15.96 -15.65
N LEU A 287 -4.51 -14.88 -15.98
CA LEU A 287 -3.55 -14.26 -15.06
C LEU A 287 -4.22 -13.65 -13.82
N VAL A 288 -5.41 -13.05 -13.94
CA VAL A 288 -6.20 -12.60 -12.77
C VAL A 288 -6.59 -13.78 -11.88
N HIS A 289 -7.03 -14.89 -12.46
CA HIS A 289 -7.28 -16.13 -11.69
C HIS A 289 -6.02 -16.65 -10.99
N LYS A 290 -4.91 -16.75 -11.73
CA LYS A 290 -3.63 -17.23 -11.18
C LYS A 290 -3.07 -16.29 -10.12
N PHE A 291 -3.30 -14.99 -10.22
CA PHE A 291 -2.93 -14.02 -9.20
C PHE A 291 -3.54 -14.38 -7.85
N PHE A 292 -4.87 -14.54 -7.79
CA PHE A 292 -5.54 -14.90 -6.54
C PHE A 292 -5.13 -16.30 -6.06
N LEU A 293 -5.00 -17.26 -6.98
CA LEU A 293 -4.62 -18.64 -6.64
C LEU A 293 -3.24 -18.73 -6.01
N VAL A 294 -2.24 -18.06 -6.60
CA VAL A 294 -0.86 -18.09 -6.11
C VAL A 294 -0.77 -17.35 -4.78
N TYR A 295 -1.30 -16.12 -4.69
CA TYR A 295 -1.15 -15.33 -3.46
C TYR A 295 -2.07 -15.76 -2.32
N SER A 296 -3.12 -16.56 -2.56
CA SER A 296 -3.91 -17.18 -1.49
C SER A 296 -3.15 -18.32 -0.79
N HIS A 297 -2.16 -18.91 -1.47
CA HIS A 297 -1.33 -20.02 -0.98
C HIS A 297 0.13 -19.60 -0.73
N TRP A 298 0.45 -18.30 -0.89
CA TRP A 298 1.80 -17.83 -0.69
C TRP A 298 2.18 -17.89 0.79
N GLU A 299 3.31 -18.53 1.08
CA GLU A 299 3.82 -18.73 2.44
C GLU A 299 4.59 -17.49 2.92
N TRP A 300 3.85 -16.46 3.33
CA TRP A 300 4.43 -15.27 3.96
C TRP A 300 5.18 -15.65 5.25
N PRO A 301 6.37 -15.07 5.53
CA PRO A 301 6.97 -13.88 4.91
C PRO A 301 7.97 -14.19 3.77
N THR A 302 7.85 -15.30 3.03
CA THR A 302 8.71 -15.55 1.86
C THR A 302 8.65 -14.38 0.88
N PRO A 303 9.77 -13.80 0.43
CA PRO A 303 9.76 -12.60 -0.40
C PRO A 303 9.30 -12.87 -1.84
N VAL A 304 8.58 -11.90 -2.40
CA VAL A 304 8.30 -11.85 -3.84
C VAL A 304 9.45 -11.13 -4.53
N LEU A 305 10.16 -11.86 -5.40
CA LEU A 305 11.31 -11.37 -6.18
C LEU A 305 11.02 -11.49 -7.67
N LEU A 306 11.31 -10.44 -8.45
CA LEU A 306 11.21 -10.46 -9.91
C LEU A 306 12.51 -10.84 -10.61
N LYS A 307 13.65 -10.60 -9.95
CA LYS A 307 15.00 -11.00 -10.38
C LYS A 307 15.88 -11.23 -9.15
N PRO A 308 17.05 -11.88 -9.27
CA PRO A 308 17.98 -12.03 -8.15
C PRO A 308 18.38 -10.67 -7.56
N VAL A 309 18.52 -10.61 -6.24
CA VAL A 309 19.02 -9.42 -5.54
C VAL A 309 20.53 -9.37 -5.72
N ASN A 310 21.03 -8.26 -6.27
CA ASN A 310 22.44 -8.03 -6.51
C ASN A 310 22.86 -6.71 -5.84
N ASP A 311 23.93 -6.74 -5.05
CA ASP A 311 24.52 -5.56 -4.44
C ASP A 311 25.73 -5.07 -5.25
N CYS A 312 25.63 -3.86 -5.79
CA CYS A 312 26.72 -3.19 -6.52
C CYS A 312 27.79 -2.60 -5.60
N ARG A 313 27.60 -2.66 -4.27
CA ARG A 313 28.49 -2.14 -3.22
C ARG A 313 28.75 -0.64 -3.30
N TYR A 314 27.78 0.14 -3.77
CA TYR A 314 27.84 1.62 -3.76
C TYR A 314 27.44 2.25 -2.41
N GLY A 315 27.29 1.44 -1.36
CA GLY A 315 27.02 1.91 0.00
C GLY A 315 25.57 2.27 0.29
N PHE A 316 24.65 2.01 -0.64
CA PHE A 316 23.22 2.15 -0.39
C PHE A 316 22.67 0.95 0.39
N PRO A 317 21.67 1.14 1.26
CA PRO A 317 21.01 0.03 1.94
C PRO A 317 20.35 -0.88 0.91
N VAL A 318 20.55 -2.19 1.04
CA VAL A 318 19.88 -3.22 0.24
C VAL A 318 19.08 -4.10 1.20
N TRP A 319 17.85 -4.44 0.82
CA TRP A 319 17.01 -5.34 1.62
C TRP A 319 17.69 -6.70 1.76
N ASP A 320 18.00 -7.07 3.00
CA ASP A 320 18.63 -8.35 3.31
C ASP A 320 18.20 -8.84 4.71
N PRO A 321 17.25 -9.78 4.80
CA PRO A 321 16.81 -10.31 6.09
C PRO A 321 17.89 -11.15 6.77
N MET A 322 18.94 -11.61 6.07
CA MET A 322 20.00 -12.38 6.72
C MET A 322 20.92 -11.50 7.56
N THR A 323 21.09 -10.23 7.19
CA THR A 323 22.01 -9.30 7.88
C THR A 323 21.28 -8.22 8.67
N ASN A 324 20.08 -7.80 8.25
CA ASN A 324 19.33 -6.71 8.88
C ASN A 324 18.13 -7.22 9.68
N ILE A 325 18.12 -6.98 11.00
CA ILE A 325 17.03 -7.40 11.91
C ILE A 325 15.70 -6.74 11.55
N SER A 326 15.72 -5.47 11.11
CA SER A 326 14.49 -4.78 10.69
C SER A 326 13.83 -5.49 9.51
N ASP A 327 14.65 -5.96 8.56
CA ASP A 327 14.17 -6.65 7.36
C ASP A 327 13.59 -8.03 7.68
N ARG A 328 14.10 -8.71 8.71
CA ARG A 328 13.56 -10.00 9.21
C ARG A 328 12.12 -9.90 9.71
N ASN A 329 11.72 -8.73 10.19
CA ASN A 329 10.40 -8.51 10.78
C ASN A 329 9.34 -8.12 9.74
N HIS A 330 9.69 -8.02 8.45
CA HIS A 330 8.74 -7.72 7.40
C HIS A 330 7.73 -8.85 7.18
N LEU A 331 6.44 -8.51 7.20
CA LEU A 331 5.34 -9.49 7.16
C LEU A 331 5.01 -10.00 5.75
N MET A 332 5.08 -9.12 4.75
CA MET A 332 4.75 -9.45 3.36
C MET A 332 5.77 -8.85 2.37
N PRO A 333 7.05 -9.27 2.40
CA PRO A 333 8.10 -8.58 1.65
C PRO A 333 7.94 -8.73 0.14
N ILE A 334 7.88 -7.59 -0.56
CA ILE A 334 7.79 -7.51 -2.03
C ILE A 334 8.87 -6.55 -2.51
N ILE A 335 9.90 -7.10 -3.14
CA ILE A 335 11.19 -6.43 -3.29
C ILE A 335 11.31 -5.77 -4.67
N THR A 336 11.74 -4.51 -4.68
CA THR A 336 11.96 -3.76 -5.92
C THR A 336 13.09 -4.39 -6.73
N PRO A 337 12.95 -4.51 -8.07
CA PRO A 337 13.96 -5.17 -8.90
C PRO A 337 15.25 -4.34 -9.06
N ALA A 338 15.15 -3.02 -9.17
CA ALA A 338 16.30 -2.15 -9.40
C ALA A 338 17.18 -2.03 -8.14
N TYR A 339 18.50 -2.00 -8.32
CA TYR A 339 19.43 -1.65 -7.25
C TYR A 339 19.30 -0.15 -6.88
N PRO A 340 19.37 0.22 -5.59
CA PRO A 340 19.37 -0.66 -4.42
C PRO A 340 17.97 -1.24 -4.14
N GLN A 341 17.88 -2.56 -4.03
CA GLN A 341 16.62 -3.27 -3.84
C GLN A 341 16.08 -3.01 -2.44
N GLN A 342 14.79 -2.68 -2.35
CA GLN A 342 14.11 -2.29 -1.12
C GLN A 342 12.77 -3.02 -0.98
N ASN A 343 12.28 -3.16 0.24
CA ASN A 343 10.94 -3.68 0.48
C ASN A 343 9.86 -2.61 0.25
N SER A 344 9.02 -2.82 -0.76
CA SER A 344 7.91 -1.90 -1.10
C SER A 344 6.75 -1.94 -0.09
N THR A 345 6.74 -2.89 0.84
CA THR A 345 5.63 -3.15 1.78
C THR A 345 6.07 -3.15 3.24
N HIS A 346 7.09 -2.34 3.57
CA HIS A 346 7.58 -2.18 4.95
C HIS A 346 6.51 -1.61 5.91
N ASN A 347 5.42 -1.03 5.41
CA ASN A 347 4.32 -0.49 6.21
C ASN A 347 3.22 -1.49 6.57
N VAL A 348 3.28 -2.72 6.04
CA VAL A 348 2.28 -3.75 6.32
C VAL A 348 2.31 -4.11 7.81
N THR A 349 1.14 -4.08 8.43
CA THR A 349 0.88 -4.45 9.83
C THR A 349 0.21 -5.83 9.91
N GLN A 350 0.02 -6.36 11.12
CA GLN A 350 -0.65 -7.66 11.28
C GLN A 350 -2.11 -7.61 10.82
N SER A 351 -2.83 -6.52 11.11
CA SER A 351 -4.22 -6.31 10.69
C SER A 351 -4.33 -6.23 9.18
N THR A 352 -3.50 -5.41 8.53
CA THR A 352 -3.53 -5.22 7.08
C THR A 352 -3.13 -6.49 6.34
N GLN A 353 -2.12 -7.23 6.83
CA GLN A 353 -1.79 -8.57 6.30
C GLN A 353 -3.00 -9.52 6.35
N LYS A 354 -3.68 -9.63 7.50
CA LYS A 354 -4.87 -10.49 7.64
C LYS A 354 -5.97 -10.09 6.65
N ILE A 355 -6.23 -8.78 6.50
CA ILE A 355 -7.25 -8.25 5.59
C ILE A 355 -6.90 -8.58 4.14
N ILE A 356 -5.65 -8.35 3.71
CA ILE A 356 -5.18 -8.64 2.35
C ILE A 356 -5.35 -10.14 2.04
N ILE A 357 -4.92 -11.02 2.95
CA ILE A 357 -5.06 -12.48 2.77
C ILE A 357 -6.54 -12.90 2.68
N GLN A 358 -7.41 -12.33 3.53
CA GLN A 358 -8.85 -12.61 3.49
C GLN A 358 -9.48 -12.18 2.16
N GLU A 359 -9.18 -10.98 1.68
CA GLU A 359 -9.72 -10.50 0.41
C GLU A 359 -9.19 -11.27 -0.79
N ILE A 360 -7.91 -11.67 -0.80
CA ILE A 360 -7.34 -12.53 -1.85
C ILE A 360 -8.06 -13.89 -1.90
N LYS A 361 -8.30 -14.52 -0.74
CA LYS A 361 -9.03 -15.80 -0.66
C LYS A 361 -10.48 -15.67 -1.14
N ARG A 362 -11.21 -14.67 -0.64
CA ARG A 362 -12.58 -14.37 -1.07
C ARG A 362 -12.65 -14.13 -2.59
N SER A 363 -11.66 -13.43 -3.13
CA SER A 363 -11.63 -13.09 -4.56
C SER A 363 -11.26 -14.30 -5.42
N LEU A 364 -10.46 -15.24 -4.92
CA LEU A 364 -10.24 -16.52 -5.60
C LEU A 364 -11.55 -17.28 -5.82
N ASP A 365 -12.42 -17.33 -4.80
CA ASP A 365 -13.73 -18.00 -4.91
C ASP A 365 -14.61 -17.33 -5.99
N ILE A 366 -14.67 -15.99 -5.99
CA ILE A 366 -15.40 -15.22 -7.00
C ILE A 366 -14.84 -15.49 -8.40
N VAL A 367 -13.52 -15.45 -8.59
CA VAL A 367 -12.93 -15.66 -9.91
C VAL A 367 -13.07 -17.12 -10.36
N ASN A 368 -13.09 -18.10 -9.44
CA ASN A 368 -13.43 -19.48 -9.79
C ASN A 368 -14.85 -19.59 -10.38
N GLU A 369 -15.82 -18.88 -9.82
CA GLU A 369 -17.19 -18.85 -10.35
C GLU A 369 -17.28 -18.09 -11.69
N ILE A 370 -16.52 -17.01 -11.86
CA ILE A 370 -16.42 -16.27 -13.13
C ILE A 370 -15.83 -17.16 -14.23
N MET A 371 -14.70 -17.82 -13.96
CA MET A 371 -14.04 -18.71 -14.93
C MET A 371 -14.90 -19.94 -15.25
N ALA A 372 -15.77 -20.36 -14.33
CA ALA A 372 -16.80 -21.39 -14.57
C ALA A 372 -18.06 -20.84 -15.30
N SER A 373 -18.03 -19.58 -15.76
CA SER A 373 -19.15 -18.90 -16.45
C SER A 373 -20.46 -18.84 -15.64
N LYS A 374 -20.38 -18.84 -14.29
CA LYS A 374 -21.55 -18.79 -13.42
C LYS A 374 -21.98 -17.37 -13.06
N ILE A 375 -21.01 -16.46 -12.97
CA ILE A 375 -21.21 -15.05 -12.64
C ILE A 375 -20.31 -14.16 -13.52
N GLU A 376 -20.59 -12.86 -13.54
CA GLU A 376 -19.87 -11.88 -14.37
C GLU A 376 -18.72 -11.19 -13.62
N TRP A 377 -17.74 -10.67 -14.38
CA TRP A 377 -16.58 -9.94 -13.85
C TRP A 377 -16.92 -8.76 -12.94
N LYS A 378 -18.08 -8.11 -13.14
CA LYS A 378 -18.53 -7.01 -12.26
C LYS A 378 -18.55 -7.41 -10.78
N GLN A 379 -18.82 -8.69 -10.47
CA GLN A 379 -18.86 -9.20 -9.10
C GLN A 379 -17.51 -9.11 -8.38
N LEU A 380 -16.39 -9.23 -9.12
CA LEU A 380 -15.06 -9.04 -8.55
C LEU A 380 -14.81 -7.58 -8.11
N PHE A 381 -15.48 -6.63 -8.77
CA PHE A 381 -15.30 -5.19 -8.53
C PHE A 381 -16.37 -4.59 -7.61
N ILE A 382 -17.24 -5.42 -7.03
CA ILE A 382 -18.14 -5.00 -5.95
C ILE A 382 -17.33 -4.95 -4.65
N GLY A 383 -17.13 -3.73 -4.14
CA GLY A 383 -16.38 -3.49 -2.91
C GLY A 383 -17.03 -4.12 -1.69
N THR A 384 -16.19 -4.58 -0.76
CA THR A 384 -16.65 -5.10 0.53
C THR A 384 -17.30 -3.97 1.36
N PRO A 385 -18.52 -4.16 1.90
CA PRO A 385 -19.25 -3.09 2.59
C PRO A 385 -18.61 -2.77 3.96
N PHE A 386 -17.64 -1.86 3.96
CA PHE A 386 -16.80 -1.52 5.10
C PHE A 386 -17.60 -1.20 6.37
N PHE A 387 -18.62 -0.33 6.27
CA PHE A 387 -19.44 0.11 7.40
C PHE A 387 -20.41 -0.96 7.94
N GLN A 388 -20.58 -2.06 7.21
CA GLN A 388 -21.36 -3.21 7.67
C GLN A 388 -20.47 -4.33 8.22
N ARG A 389 -19.19 -4.36 7.82
CA ARG A 389 -18.22 -5.42 8.17
C ARG A 389 -17.93 -5.48 9.66
N TYR A 390 -17.83 -4.34 10.34
CA TYR A 390 -17.43 -4.28 11.74
C TYR A 390 -18.60 -3.88 12.66
N ARG A 391 -18.59 -4.37 13.90
CA ARG A 391 -19.57 -3.97 14.93
C ARG A 391 -19.18 -2.67 15.63
N HIS A 392 -17.90 -2.30 15.57
CA HIS A 392 -17.30 -1.20 16.33
C HIS A 392 -16.33 -0.42 15.45
N TYR A 393 -16.25 0.89 15.68
CA TYR A 393 -15.42 1.81 14.90
C TYR A 393 -14.77 2.87 15.79
N ILE A 394 -13.67 3.44 15.30
CA ILE A 394 -13.10 4.71 15.76
C ILE A 394 -13.21 5.72 14.62
N ILE A 395 -13.68 6.93 14.92
CA ILE A 395 -13.73 8.06 14.00
C ILE A 395 -12.56 8.97 14.34
N LEU A 396 -11.69 9.24 13.37
CA LEU A 396 -10.62 10.25 13.47
C LEU A 396 -11.08 11.49 12.72
N LEU A 397 -11.39 12.57 13.43
CA LEU A 397 -11.96 13.78 12.89
C LEU A 397 -10.93 14.91 12.98
N LEU A 398 -10.64 15.56 11.85
CA LEU A 398 -9.64 16.61 11.77
C LEU A 398 -10.21 17.86 11.13
N SER A 399 -9.72 19.02 11.57
CA SER A 399 -10.07 20.30 10.98
C SER A 399 -8.91 21.31 10.99
N ALA A 400 -8.95 22.27 10.08
CA ALA A 400 -8.00 23.37 9.97
C ALA A 400 -8.70 24.66 9.44
N PRO A 401 -8.12 25.85 9.68
CA PRO A 401 -8.76 27.13 9.35
C PRO A 401 -8.69 27.49 7.86
N ASP A 402 -7.70 26.98 7.12
CA ASP A 402 -7.56 27.22 5.68
C ASP A 402 -7.13 25.96 4.92
N GLN A 403 -7.27 26.01 3.60
CA GLN A 403 -7.06 24.86 2.72
C GLN A 403 -5.60 24.38 2.68
N ASN A 404 -4.63 25.28 2.76
CA ASN A 404 -3.21 24.91 2.70
C ASN A 404 -2.80 24.21 3.99
N GLN A 405 -3.13 24.82 5.14
CA GLN A 405 -2.92 24.21 6.45
C GLN A 405 -3.67 22.88 6.57
N PHE A 406 -4.90 22.79 6.05
CA PHE A 406 -5.66 21.55 6.06
C PHE A 406 -4.97 20.42 5.32
N LEU A 407 -4.40 20.70 4.14
CA LEU A 407 -3.75 19.68 3.32
C LEU A 407 -2.44 19.19 3.95
N GLU A 408 -1.66 20.10 4.54
CA GLU A 408 -0.47 19.74 5.33
C GLU A 408 -0.84 18.92 6.56
N TRP A 409 -1.84 19.37 7.32
CA TRP A 409 -2.33 18.68 8.51
C TRP A 409 -2.90 17.30 8.20
N SER A 410 -3.76 17.21 7.20
CA SER A 410 -4.32 15.94 6.70
C SER A 410 -3.22 14.98 6.27
N GLY A 411 -2.23 15.45 5.51
CA GLY A 411 -1.10 14.62 5.09
C GLY A 411 -0.26 14.10 6.26
N LEU A 412 -0.02 14.94 7.28
CA LEU A 412 0.70 14.54 8.50
C LEU A 412 -0.09 13.49 9.28
N VAL A 413 -1.39 13.71 9.51
CA VAL A 413 -2.26 12.74 10.19
C VAL A 413 -2.26 11.40 9.45
N GLU A 414 -2.50 11.43 8.13
CA GLU A 414 -2.54 10.25 7.26
C GLU A 414 -1.25 9.41 7.37
N ALA A 415 -0.08 10.07 7.35
CA ALA A 415 1.21 9.40 7.48
C ALA A 415 1.43 8.69 8.84
N LYS A 416 0.64 9.06 9.87
CA LYS A 416 0.76 8.57 11.24
C LYS A 416 -0.37 7.61 11.66
N ILE A 417 -1.47 7.48 10.90
CA ILE A 417 -2.59 6.59 11.28
C ILE A 417 -2.13 5.15 11.57
N ARG A 418 -1.14 4.64 10.83
CA ARG A 418 -0.53 3.33 11.11
C ARG A 418 0.01 3.17 12.55
N ILE A 419 0.39 4.26 13.21
CA ILE A 419 0.83 4.24 14.62
C ILE A 419 -0.37 3.92 15.52
N LEU A 420 -1.55 4.49 15.25
CA LEU A 420 -2.77 4.11 15.94
C LEU A 420 -3.08 2.63 15.71
N ILE A 421 -3.00 2.15 14.47
CA ILE A 421 -3.21 0.73 14.15
C ILE A 421 -2.25 -0.16 14.94
N GLY A 422 -0.96 0.19 14.99
CA GLY A 422 0.04 -0.53 15.77
C GLY A 422 -0.13 -0.43 17.30
N ASN A 423 -0.75 0.64 17.81
CA ASN A 423 -1.15 0.72 19.22
C ASN A 423 -2.33 -0.20 19.50
N LEU A 424 -3.34 -0.21 18.63
CA LEU A 424 -4.53 -1.06 18.74
C LEU A 424 -4.18 -2.54 18.61
N GLU A 425 -3.26 -2.93 17.73
CA GLU A 425 -2.80 -4.32 17.58
C GLU A 425 -2.10 -4.88 18.82
N ARG A 426 -1.51 -4.00 19.65
CA ARG A 426 -0.90 -4.40 20.93
C ARG A 426 -1.94 -4.64 22.03
N ASN A 427 -3.16 -4.14 21.85
CA ASN A 427 -4.24 -4.41 22.78
C ASN A 427 -4.66 -5.88 22.68
N SER A 428 -4.66 -6.59 23.81
CA SER A 428 -4.91 -8.02 23.85
C SER A 428 -6.29 -8.41 23.34
N TYR A 429 -7.28 -7.51 23.37
CA TYR A 429 -8.65 -7.75 22.94
C TYR A 429 -8.89 -7.50 21.45
N ILE A 430 -8.01 -6.76 20.76
CA ILE A 430 -8.19 -6.42 19.34
C ILE A 430 -7.55 -7.50 18.46
N ASP A 431 -8.31 -7.98 17.48
CA ASP A 431 -7.85 -8.93 16.46
C ASP A 431 -7.45 -8.23 15.15
N ILE A 432 -8.28 -7.26 14.72
CA ILE A 432 -8.06 -6.46 13.51
C ILE A 432 -8.46 -5.01 13.79
N ALA A 433 -7.59 -4.08 13.39
CA ALA A 433 -7.92 -2.67 13.21
C ALA A 433 -7.78 -2.31 11.71
N HIS A 434 -8.89 -1.92 11.08
CA HIS A 434 -8.98 -1.68 9.64
C HIS A 434 -9.34 -0.22 9.36
N VAL A 435 -8.37 0.59 8.94
CA VAL A 435 -8.61 1.97 8.49
C VAL A 435 -9.30 2.00 7.12
N SER A 436 -10.27 2.90 6.94
CA SER A 436 -10.93 3.15 5.67
C SER A 436 -9.96 3.68 4.61
N SER A 437 -10.13 3.24 3.36
CA SER A 437 -9.33 3.73 2.23
C SER A 437 -9.60 5.19 1.92
N ASP A 438 -10.85 5.62 2.07
CA ASP A 438 -11.28 6.97 1.73
C ASP A 438 -11.33 7.87 2.96
N LYS A 439 -11.09 9.17 2.69
CA LYS A 439 -11.43 10.29 3.58
C LYS A 439 -12.88 10.68 3.35
N TYR A 440 -13.61 10.99 4.42
CA TYR A 440 -15.00 11.42 4.34
C TYR A 440 -15.16 12.84 4.88
N THR A 441 -16.12 13.58 4.33
CA THR A 441 -16.53 14.86 4.92
C THR A 441 -17.52 14.60 6.06
N PRO A 442 -17.28 15.11 7.27
CA PRO A 442 -18.23 14.98 8.38
C PRO A 442 -19.52 15.75 8.09
N ASP A 443 -20.62 15.34 8.74
CA ASP A 443 -21.86 16.13 8.75
C ASP A 443 -21.65 17.43 9.55
N GLU A 444 -22.24 18.55 9.12
CA GLU A 444 -22.04 19.89 9.71
C GLU A 444 -22.33 19.90 11.22
N SER A 445 -23.37 19.16 11.64
CA SER A 445 -23.75 19.02 13.06
C SER A 445 -22.68 18.38 13.95
N VAL A 446 -21.79 17.56 13.39
CA VAL A 446 -20.66 16.94 14.11
C VAL A 446 -19.50 17.91 14.24
N VAL A 447 -19.29 18.75 13.21
CA VAL A 447 -18.26 19.81 13.20
C VAL A 447 -18.57 20.86 14.28
N ASP A 448 -19.84 21.25 14.41
CA ASP A 448 -20.27 22.23 15.42
C ASP A 448 -20.04 21.75 16.86
N GLN A 449 -20.24 20.45 17.12
CA GLN A 449 -19.97 19.86 18.44
C GLN A 449 -18.48 19.91 18.81
N LEU A 450 -17.57 19.77 17.83
CA LEU A 450 -16.13 19.91 18.07
C LEU A 450 -15.71 21.34 18.37
N GLN A 451 -16.34 22.32 17.71
CA GLN A 451 -16.03 23.73 17.94
C GLN A 451 -16.45 24.16 19.35
N GLN A 452 -17.54 23.60 19.89
CA GLN A 452 -18.00 23.87 21.25
C GLN A 452 -17.09 23.25 22.32
N THR A 453 -16.57 22.03 22.12
CA THR A 453 -15.65 21.41 23.08
C THR A 453 -14.30 22.14 23.20
N ASN A 454 -13.85 22.80 22.13
CA ASN A 454 -12.60 23.56 22.13
C ASN A 454 -12.73 24.95 22.77
N LYS A 455 -13.91 25.59 22.73
CA LYS A 455 -14.14 26.85 23.46
C LYS A 455 -14.12 26.66 24.98
N ILE A 456 -14.64 25.53 25.47
CA ILE A 456 -14.71 25.23 26.90
C ILE A 456 -13.31 24.94 27.48
N SER A 457 -12.41 24.35 26.70
CA SER A 457 -11.05 24.02 27.14
C SER A 457 -10.09 25.22 27.16
N THR A 458 -10.38 26.29 26.41
CA THR A 458 -9.62 27.56 26.47
C THR A 458 -10.06 28.49 27.61
N GLU A 459 -11.29 28.36 28.12
CA GLU A 459 -11.78 29.19 29.23
C GLU A 459 -11.49 28.60 30.62
N SER A 460 -11.18 27.30 30.72
CA SER A 460 -10.88 26.65 32.00
C SER A 460 -9.45 26.87 32.52
N ASP A 461 -8.55 27.46 31.72
CA ASP A 461 -7.14 27.70 32.11
C ASP A 461 -6.82 29.13 32.56
N SER A 462 -7.84 29.98 32.74
CA SER A 462 -7.66 31.36 33.22
C SER A 462 -8.59 31.75 34.38
N THR A 463 -8.70 30.91 35.41
CA THR A 463 -9.22 31.38 36.72
C THR A 463 -8.52 30.67 37.88
N ASN A 464 -7.41 31.22 38.35
CA ASN A 464 -7.06 31.20 39.78
C ASN A 464 -5.83 32.09 40.07
N ARG A 465 -5.91 32.86 41.18
CA ARG A 465 -4.99 33.89 41.74
C ARG A 465 -5.43 35.31 41.33
N THR A 466 -5.89 36.22 42.18
CA THR A 466 -5.69 36.43 43.64
C THR A 466 -6.75 37.40 44.16
N ASN A 467 -7.25 37.18 45.39
CA ASN A 467 -8.03 38.15 46.17
C ASN A 467 -7.08 39.04 47.00
N GLY A 468 -7.35 40.35 47.08
CA GLY A 468 -6.85 41.17 48.19
C GLY A 468 -6.77 42.70 48.00
N HIS A 469 -7.78 43.40 48.54
CA HIS A 469 -7.75 44.74 49.19
C HIS A 469 -7.97 46.07 48.42
N LYS A 470 -9.19 46.62 48.66
CA LYS A 470 -9.60 47.99 49.09
C LYS A 470 -9.16 49.27 48.31
N SER A 471 -10.13 49.81 47.54
CA SER A 471 -10.76 51.18 47.48
C SER A 471 -10.07 52.44 48.05
N PRO A 472 -10.58 53.67 47.75
CA PRO A 472 -11.06 54.28 46.47
C PRO A 472 -10.63 55.77 46.29
N GLU A 473 -10.81 56.36 45.10
CA GLU A 473 -11.03 57.80 44.77
C GLU A 473 -10.69 58.02 43.28
N SER A 474 -11.23 58.95 42.48
CA SER A 474 -12.47 59.73 42.38
C SER A 474 -12.39 60.51 41.03
N SER A 475 -13.52 61.06 40.55
CA SER A 475 -13.71 62.02 39.43
C SER A 475 -13.73 61.45 37.97
N SER A 476 -14.91 61.30 37.34
CA SER A 476 -15.78 62.28 36.62
C SER A 476 -15.31 62.48 35.16
N THR A 477 -16.10 62.43 34.07
CA THR A 477 -17.45 62.94 33.78
C THR A 477 -18.00 62.35 32.44
N ASN A 478 -19.33 62.24 32.35
CA ASN A 478 -20.25 62.50 31.19
C ASN A 478 -20.01 61.79 29.84
N SER A 479 -20.78 60.74 29.50
CA SER A 479 -22.13 60.76 28.86
C SER A 479 -22.13 61.22 27.40
N THR A 480 -22.48 60.33 26.46
CA THR A 480 -23.73 60.39 25.67
C THR A 480 -23.88 59.07 24.89
N GLN A 481 -25.01 58.39 25.13
CA GLN A 481 -25.51 57.29 24.32
C GLN A 481 -26.02 57.81 22.98
N GLN A 482 -25.70 57.13 21.88
CA GLN A 482 -26.65 57.00 20.79
C GLN A 482 -26.59 55.60 20.19
N SER A 483 -27.74 54.96 20.26
CA SER A 483 -28.11 53.61 19.88
C SER A 483 -27.94 53.33 18.39
N LEU A 484 -27.23 52.25 18.04
CA LEU A 484 -27.45 51.47 16.83
C LEU A 484 -27.20 49.99 17.16
N SER A 485 -28.19 49.17 16.80
CA SER A 485 -28.37 47.73 17.04
C SER A 485 -27.13 46.89 16.69
N PRO A 486 -26.78 45.84 17.46
CA PRO A 486 -25.79 44.88 16.97
C PRO A 486 -26.48 43.89 16.03
N SER A 487 -26.18 44.00 14.73
CA SER A 487 -26.34 42.90 13.78
C SER A 487 -25.36 41.79 14.17
N ASN A 488 -25.84 40.84 14.98
CA ASN A 488 -25.17 39.56 15.18
C ASN A 488 -25.27 38.74 13.89
N THR A 489 -24.27 38.87 13.02
CA THR A 489 -23.91 37.81 12.08
C THR A 489 -22.63 37.17 12.61
N PRO A 490 -22.65 35.90 13.06
CA PRO A 490 -21.42 35.19 13.33
C PRO A 490 -20.72 34.98 11.99
N VAL A 491 -19.60 35.66 11.78
CA VAL A 491 -18.69 35.35 10.68
C VAL A 491 -17.98 34.06 11.08
N THR A 492 -18.62 32.91 10.87
CA THR A 492 -17.96 31.60 10.94
C THR A 492 -17.08 31.46 9.71
N SER A 493 -15.77 31.65 9.90
CA SER A 493 -14.78 31.33 8.89
C SER A 493 -14.94 29.86 8.45
N PRO A 494 -14.82 29.52 7.15
CA PRO A 494 -14.98 28.15 6.69
C PRO A 494 -13.90 27.27 7.33
N THR A 495 -14.32 26.28 8.13
CA THR A 495 -13.41 25.28 8.69
C THR A 495 -13.33 24.10 7.73
N TYR A 496 -12.13 23.81 7.23
CA TYR A 496 -11.90 22.63 6.40
C TYR A 496 -11.84 21.42 7.32
N SER A 497 -12.66 20.40 7.07
CA SER A 497 -12.73 19.21 7.91
C SER A 497 -12.82 17.92 7.09
N SER A 498 -12.26 16.85 7.63
CA SER A 498 -12.43 15.49 7.10
C SER A 498 -12.37 14.48 8.22
N MET A 499 -12.70 13.23 7.93
CA MET A 499 -12.56 12.12 8.86
C MET A 499 -12.07 10.84 8.19
N TRP A 500 -11.36 10.04 8.97
CA TRP A 500 -11.11 8.63 8.71
C TRP A 500 -11.91 7.75 9.66
N VAL A 501 -12.22 6.54 9.23
CA VAL A 501 -12.94 5.55 10.03
C VAL A 501 -12.09 4.30 10.18
N VAL A 502 -11.90 3.83 11.40
CA VAL A 502 -11.17 2.59 11.71
C VAL A 502 -12.16 1.55 12.23
N GLY A 503 -12.42 0.50 11.46
CA GLY A 503 -13.22 -0.65 11.88
C GLY A 503 -12.44 -1.57 12.82
N LEU A 504 -13.11 -2.04 13.87
CA LEU A 504 -12.51 -2.90 14.90
C LEU A 504 -13.18 -4.28 14.92
N GLN A 505 -12.34 -5.32 14.95
CA GLN A 505 -12.73 -6.68 15.26
C GLN A 505 -12.06 -7.11 16.56
N PHE A 506 -12.86 -7.62 17.50
CA PHE A 506 -12.37 -8.13 18.77
C PHE A 506 -12.08 -9.62 18.68
N LYS A 507 -11.12 -10.09 19.46
CA LYS A 507 -10.94 -11.51 19.75
C LYS A 507 -12.18 -12.00 20.52
N ASN A 508 -12.54 -13.27 20.34
CA ASN A 508 -13.67 -13.90 21.01
C ASN A 508 -13.42 -14.03 22.53
N VAL A 509 -13.53 -12.91 23.25
CA VAL A 509 -13.39 -12.84 24.70
C VAL A 509 -14.72 -12.34 25.27
N ASN A 510 -15.26 -13.08 26.24
CA ASN A 510 -16.53 -12.77 26.89
C ASN A 510 -16.53 -11.35 27.47
N LYS A 511 -17.58 -10.58 27.17
CA LYS A 511 -17.92 -9.23 27.66
C LYS A 511 -16.85 -8.58 28.57
N VAL A 512 -15.95 -7.81 27.96
CA VAL A 512 -15.07 -6.90 28.69
C VAL A 512 -15.47 -5.46 28.39
N GLN A 513 -15.46 -4.62 29.43
CA GLN A 513 -15.53 -3.17 29.27
C GLN A 513 -14.23 -2.71 28.62
N LEU A 514 -14.31 -2.47 27.31
CA LEU A 514 -13.16 -2.05 26.52
C LEU A 514 -12.91 -0.55 26.73
N ASP A 515 -11.73 -0.23 27.22
CA ASP A 515 -11.18 1.12 27.25
C ASP A 515 -10.07 1.22 26.20
N LEU A 516 -10.24 2.12 25.22
CA LEU A 516 -9.26 2.41 24.16
C LEU A 516 -8.63 3.81 24.33
N THR A 517 -8.89 4.46 25.47
CA THR A 517 -8.50 5.85 25.72
C THR A 517 -6.99 6.01 25.65
N GLU A 518 -6.23 5.05 26.19
CA GLU A 518 -4.76 5.12 26.20
C GLU A 518 -4.16 4.98 24.80
N GLU A 519 -4.61 4.02 23.98
CA GLU A 519 -4.12 3.83 22.61
C GLU A 519 -4.39 5.07 21.75
N ILE A 520 -5.56 5.67 21.92
CA ILE A 520 -5.97 6.91 21.25
C ILE A 520 -5.11 8.08 21.73
N ARG A 521 -4.95 8.26 23.05
CA ARG A 521 -4.16 9.34 23.65
C ARG A 521 -2.70 9.29 23.20
N LEU A 522 -2.09 8.10 23.16
CA LEU A 522 -0.73 7.91 22.68
C LEU A 522 -0.60 8.33 21.20
N PHE A 523 -1.57 7.99 20.37
CA PHE A 523 -1.58 8.41 18.97
C PHE A 523 -1.69 9.94 18.83
N LEU A 524 -2.66 10.56 19.50
CA LEU A 524 -2.85 12.03 19.45
C LEU A 524 -1.57 12.77 19.85
N ASN A 525 -0.92 12.33 20.94
CA ASN A 525 0.34 12.92 21.40
C ASN A 525 1.46 12.85 20.35
N VAL A 526 1.59 11.73 19.64
CA VAL A 526 2.60 11.56 18.58
C VAL A 526 2.33 12.51 17.41
N VAL A 527 1.07 12.68 17.03
CA VAL A 527 0.67 13.56 15.92
C VAL A 527 0.95 15.03 16.28
N TYR A 528 0.45 15.52 17.42
CA TYR A 528 0.67 16.90 17.86
C TYR A 528 2.14 17.21 18.14
N LYS A 529 2.92 16.23 18.61
CA LYS A 529 4.38 16.40 18.76
C LYS A 529 5.09 16.44 17.40
N SER A 530 4.61 15.70 16.41
CA SER A 530 5.20 15.71 15.06
C SER A 530 4.93 17.03 14.34
N SER A 531 3.72 17.58 14.44
CA SER A 531 3.41 18.91 13.89
C SER A 531 4.22 20.02 14.56
N ALA A 532 4.68 19.78 15.79
CA ALA A 532 5.52 20.74 16.48
C ALA A 532 6.92 20.92 15.88
N ASN A 533 7.46 19.85 15.30
CA ASN A 533 8.80 19.85 14.75
C ASN A 533 8.85 20.29 13.28
N SER A 534 7.69 20.41 12.61
CA SER A 534 7.60 20.67 11.16
C SER A 534 7.37 22.14 10.79
N ASN A 535 7.64 23.10 11.68
CA ASN A 535 7.37 24.54 11.49
C ASN A 535 5.91 24.87 11.08
N MET A 536 4.96 23.98 11.34
CA MET A 536 3.56 24.15 10.94
C MET A 536 2.86 25.12 11.89
N ASN A 537 2.14 26.11 11.35
CA ASN A 537 1.28 26.99 12.15
C ASN A 537 0.16 26.15 12.77
N ARG A 538 -0.01 26.21 14.10
CA ARG A 538 -0.93 25.35 14.85
C ARG A 538 -2.21 26.02 15.27
N GLU A 539 -2.35 27.32 15.03
CA GLU A 539 -3.55 28.03 15.43
C GLU A 539 -4.76 27.40 14.76
N ASN A 540 -5.68 26.88 15.57
CA ASN A 540 -6.94 26.24 15.15
C ASN A 540 -6.80 24.92 14.36
N LEU A 541 -5.67 24.20 14.48
CA LEU A 541 -5.60 22.81 14.02
C LEU A 541 -6.20 21.87 15.06
N ASN A 542 -7.11 20.99 14.62
CA ASN A 542 -7.75 20.02 15.50
C ASN A 542 -7.67 18.60 14.94
N LEU A 543 -7.50 17.63 15.83
CA LEU A 543 -7.64 16.21 15.63
C LEU A 543 -8.26 15.59 16.88
N ASP A 544 -9.41 14.97 16.70
CA ASP A 544 -10.16 14.24 17.71
C ASP A 544 -10.39 12.79 17.27
N ALA A 545 -10.57 11.89 18.24
CA ALA A 545 -10.73 10.47 18.00
C ALA A 545 -11.86 9.91 18.89
N ARG A 546 -12.92 9.38 18.27
CA ARG A 546 -14.13 8.93 18.99
C ARG A 546 -14.46 7.48 18.70
N TYR A 547 -14.70 6.70 19.74
CA TYR A 547 -15.25 5.35 19.60
C TYR A 547 -16.76 5.38 19.34
N ILE A 548 -17.24 4.55 18.42
CA ILE A 548 -18.65 4.44 18.08
C ILE A 548 -19.04 2.99 17.73
N ARG A 549 -20.29 2.61 18.07
CA ARG A 549 -20.85 1.31 17.67
C ARG A 549 -21.49 1.42 16.29
N ARG A 550 -21.52 0.33 15.51
CA ARG A 550 -22.13 0.32 14.17
C ARG A 550 -23.55 0.89 14.13
N ARG A 551 -24.37 0.57 15.13
CA ARG A 551 -25.76 1.05 15.21
C ARG A 551 -25.86 2.58 15.30
N ASP A 552 -24.85 3.23 15.87
CA ASP A 552 -24.79 4.66 16.09
C ASP A 552 -24.00 5.37 14.97
N LEU A 553 -23.33 4.62 14.08
CA LEU A 553 -22.45 5.16 13.04
C LEU A 553 -23.16 6.11 12.05
N HIS A 554 -24.46 5.91 11.83
CA HIS A 554 -25.29 6.74 10.95
C HIS A 554 -25.46 8.18 11.46
N THR A 555 -25.16 8.47 12.72
CA THR A 555 -25.25 9.83 13.29
C THR A 555 -24.03 10.68 12.95
N VAL A 556 -22.94 10.07 12.48
CA VAL A 556 -21.66 10.73 12.21
C VAL A 556 -21.28 10.67 10.72
N LEU A 557 -21.72 9.63 10.01
CA LEU A 557 -21.45 9.48 8.59
C LEU A 557 -22.38 10.33 7.72
N PRO A 558 -21.86 10.92 6.62
CA PRO A 558 -22.72 11.60 5.66
C PRO A 558 -23.67 10.60 4.97
N LYS A 559 -24.86 11.08 4.60
CA LYS A 559 -25.96 10.25 4.05
C LYS A 559 -25.55 9.38 2.85
N HIS A 560 -24.61 9.83 2.02
CA HIS A 560 -24.12 9.08 0.85
C HIS A 560 -23.18 7.90 1.22
N ALA A 561 -22.40 8.04 2.29
CA ALA A 561 -21.59 6.94 2.83
C ALA A 561 -22.48 5.81 3.39
N VAL A 562 -23.70 6.17 3.82
CA VAL A 562 -24.73 5.23 4.25
C VAL A 562 -25.54 4.68 3.06
N SER A 563 -25.88 5.47 2.02
CA SER A 563 -26.77 5.03 0.93
C SER A 563 -26.14 4.10 -0.11
N THR A 564 -24.80 4.12 -0.26
CA THR A 564 -24.05 3.15 -1.10
C THR A 564 -24.28 1.69 -0.63
N THR A 565 -24.93 1.51 0.52
CA THR A 565 -25.27 0.22 1.11
C THR A 565 -26.64 -0.37 0.74
N ASN A 566 -27.59 0.41 0.17
CA ASN A 566 -28.96 -0.07 -0.07
C ASN A 566 -29.25 -0.56 -1.51
N ASN A 567 -28.42 -0.20 -2.49
CA ASN A 567 -28.70 -0.53 -3.91
C ASN A 567 -28.16 -1.90 -4.38
N ASN A 568 -27.55 -2.71 -3.51
CA ASN A 568 -26.96 -4.01 -3.87
C ASN A 568 -27.83 -5.24 -3.50
N ASN A 569 -29.16 -5.09 -3.48
CA ASN A 569 -30.10 -6.17 -3.15
C ASN A 569 -30.17 -7.32 -4.16
N ASN A 570 -29.40 -7.29 -5.26
CA ASN A 570 -29.24 -8.41 -6.20
C ASN A 570 -27.91 -9.14 -6.03
N SER A 571 -27.44 -9.29 -4.80
CA SER A 571 -26.35 -10.21 -4.47
C SER A 571 -26.94 -11.62 -4.27
N PRO A 572 -26.37 -12.69 -4.85
CA PRO A 572 -26.79 -14.04 -4.52
C PRO A 572 -26.67 -14.25 -3.01
N ARG A 573 -27.73 -14.79 -2.41
CA ARG A 573 -27.88 -15.09 -0.98
C ARG A 573 -26.57 -15.69 -0.45
N LEU A 574 -25.82 -14.93 0.35
CA LEU A 574 -24.61 -15.45 1.01
C LEU A 574 -24.98 -16.77 1.69
N SER A 575 -24.31 -17.84 1.28
CA SER A 575 -24.27 -19.06 2.06
C SER A 575 -23.86 -18.71 3.49
N LYS A 576 -24.56 -19.35 4.43
CA LYS A 576 -24.62 -19.06 5.87
C LYS A 576 -23.31 -19.35 6.62
N THR A 577 -22.16 -19.07 6.03
CA THR A 577 -20.83 -19.43 6.55
C THR A 577 -20.06 -18.25 7.14
N MET A 578 -20.66 -17.06 7.24
CA MET A 578 -20.07 -15.91 7.93
C MET A 578 -20.94 -15.36 9.07
N SER A 579 -21.74 -16.25 9.69
CA SER A 579 -22.22 -16.07 11.06
C SER A 579 -21.41 -17.00 11.94
N ILE A 580 -20.29 -16.53 12.49
CA ILE A 580 -19.55 -17.28 13.50
C ILE A 580 -20.30 -17.06 14.82
N ASP A 581 -21.21 -17.97 15.13
CA ASP A 581 -21.70 -18.25 16.47
C ASP A 581 -21.90 -19.77 16.52
N ASP A 582 -20.93 -20.49 17.09
CA ASP A 582 -21.14 -21.89 17.50
C ASP A 582 -22.19 -21.89 18.61
N LYS A 583 -23.39 -22.36 18.27
CA LYS A 583 -24.43 -22.67 19.25
C LYS A 583 -24.11 -24.03 19.87
N LEU A 584 -23.71 -24.02 21.14
CA LEU A 584 -23.78 -25.21 21.97
C LEU A 584 -25.21 -25.34 22.51
N ASP A 585 -25.80 -26.51 22.27
CA ASP A 585 -27.09 -26.93 22.80
C ASP A 585 -27.04 -27.07 24.33
N THR A 586 -27.89 -26.32 25.03
CA THR A 586 -28.36 -26.67 26.37
C THR A 586 -29.88 -26.58 26.39
N ASN A 587 -30.53 -27.72 26.20
CA ASN A 587 -31.96 -27.88 26.41
C ASN A 587 -32.19 -29.18 27.18
N THR A 588 -32.41 -29.08 28.49
CA THR A 588 -33.11 -30.11 29.27
C THR A 588 -34.09 -29.45 30.24
N ASN A 589 -35.31 -29.29 29.72
CA ASN A 589 -36.63 -29.56 30.28
C ASN A 589 -36.90 -29.50 31.80
N SER A 590 -37.78 -28.55 32.11
CA SER A 590 -39.06 -28.67 32.80
C SER A 590 -39.58 -30.06 33.20
N GLN A 591 -40.05 -30.10 34.44
CA GLN A 591 -40.78 -31.15 35.16
C GLN A 591 -41.93 -31.83 34.38
N ARG A 592 -42.05 -33.16 34.51
CA ARG A 592 -43.33 -33.89 34.63
C ARG A 592 -43.12 -35.26 35.31
N LYS A 593 -44.10 -35.64 36.13
CA LYS A 593 -44.09 -36.71 37.15
C LYS A 593 -44.52 -38.10 36.61
N ARG A 594 -44.11 -39.13 37.39
CA ARG A 594 -44.66 -40.50 37.64
C ARG A 594 -44.18 -41.66 36.73
N PRO A 595 -44.23 -42.94 37.21
CA PRO A 595 -44.03 -43.46 38.58
C PRO A 595 -43.17 -44.76 38.68
N LEU A 596 -42.70 -45.04 39.91
CA LEU A 596 -42.46 -46.33 40.62
C LEU A 596 -42.21 -47.64 39.83
N LEU A 597 -41.09 -48.32 40.12
CA LEU A 597 -41.02 -49.68 40.73
C LEU A 597 -39.56 -50.16 40.90
N ASN A 598 -39.23 -50.60 42.12
CA ASN A 598 -38.41 -51.75 42.57
C ASN A 598 -37.25 -52.26 41.67
N SER A 599 -36.07 -52.67 42.15
CA SER A 599 -35.65 -53.27 43.42
C SER A 599 -34.15 -53.57 43.37
N THR A 600 -33.51 -53.67 44.55
CA THR A 600 -32.38 -54.58 44.93
C THR A 600 -31.07 -54.52 44.15
N SER A 601 -29.87 -54.67 44.70
CA SER A 601 -29.27 -54.76 46.03
C SER A 601 -27.79 -55.12 45.77
N SER A 602 -26.87 -54.72 46.65
CA SER A 602 -25.57 -55.37 46.96
C SER A 602 -24.55 -55.51 45.81
N ASP A 603 -23.23 -55.38 45.99
CA ASP A 603 -22.38 -55.52 47.16
C ASP A 603 -20.97 -55.00 46.82
N SER A 604 -20.18 -54.73 47.87
CA SER A 604 -18.69 -54.76 48.01
C SER A 604 -17.78 -54.37 46.83
N GLY A 605 -16.69 -53.59 46.97
CA GLY A 605 -15.82 -53.29 48.11
C GLY A 605 -14.34 -53.45 47.66
N ILE A 606 -13.43 -52.71 48.32
CA ILE A 606 -11.93 -52.81 48.30
C ILE A 606 -11.26 -52.03 47.13
N VAL A 607 -10.60 -50.87 47.29
CA VAL A 607 -9.49 -50.35 48.16
C VAL A 607 -8.09 -50.50 47.54
N ALA A 608 -7.41 -49.34 47.43
CA ALA A 608 -5.97 -49.04 47.44
C ALA A 608 -5.09 -49.43 46.23
N ASP A 609 -3.97 -48.79 45.92
CA ASP A 609 -3.38 -47.44 46.13
C ASP A 609 -1.99 -47.48 45.42
N SER A 610 -1.42 -46.30 45.14
CA SER A 610 0.01 -45.99 44.95
C SER A 610 0.81 -46.41 43.70
N ASP A 611 1.20 -45.39 42.91
CA ASP A 611 2.58 -44.91 42.62
C ASP A 611 3.76 -45.90 42.50
N ASN A 612 4.46 -45.89 41.35
CA ASN A 612 5.78 -45.23 41.17
C ASN A 612 6.53 -45.67 39.87
N GLU A 613 6.93 -44.65 39.08
CA GLU A 613 8.29 -44.34 38.60
C GLU A 613 9.21 -45.33 37.81
N ILE A 614 9.92 -44.73 36.81
CA ILE A 614 11.33 -44.93 36.37
C ILE A 614 11.67 -45.73 35.06
N LYS A 615 12.05 -44.93 34.04
CA LYS A 615 13.28 -44.90 33.18
C LYS A 615 13.75 -46.05 32.25
N ILE A 616 14.00 -45.62 30.99
CA ILE A 616 15.22 -45.76 30.14
C ILE A 616 15.63 -47.16 29.62
N LYS A 617 15.72 -47.33 28.28
CA LYS A 617 17.00 -47.54 27.53
C LYS A 617 16.84 -47.65 26.01
N ARG A 618 17.86 -47.11 25.32
CA ARG A 618 18.20 -47.22 23.89
C ARG A 618 19.02 -48.49 23.60
N GLN A 619 19.08 -48.81 22.30
CA GLN A 619 20.22 -49.31 21.49
C GLN A 619 20.29 -50.79 21.05
N LYS A 620 20.29 -50.94 19.70
CA LYS A 620 21.16 -51.72 18.78
C LYS A 620 21.43 -53.22 19.04
N ILE A 621 21.15 -54.05 18.03
CA ILE A 621 21.99 -55.19 17.59
C ILE A 621 21.92 -55.34 16.05
N GLU A 622 23.07 -55.67 15.47
CA GLU A 622 23.43 -55.87 14.05
C GLU A 622 23.12 -57.28 13.50
N GLU A 623 23.04 -57.33 12.16
CA GLU A 623 23.39 -58.35 11.13
C GLU A 623 23.52 -59.86 11.46
N ILE A 624 23.05 -60.72 10.53
CA ILE A 624 23.88 -61.63 9.71
C ILE A 624 23.04 -62.54 8.77
N ASN A 625 23.49 -62.56 7.49
CA ASN A 625 23.53 -63.60 6.44
C ASN A 625 22.32 -64.17 5.66
N GLU A 626 22.43 -63.92 4.34
CA GLU A 626 22.47 -64.83 3.17
C GLU A 626 21.29 -65.77 2.84
N SER A 627 20.69 -65.55 1.68
CA SER A 627 20.83 -66.45 0.51
C SER A 627 19.93 -66.02 -0.66
N SER A 628 20.51 -65.80 -1.84
CA SER A 628 20.07 -66.35 -3.15
C SER A 628 20.57 -65.50 -4.34
N PRO A 629 21.15 -66.13 -5.40
CA PRO A 629 21.68 -65.44 -6.57
C PRO A 629 20.71 -65.46 -7.77
N LYS A 630 20.83 -64.48 -8.67
CA LYS A 630 20.93 -64.67 -10.14
C LYS A 630 21.03 -63.32 -10.87
N THR A 631 22.18 -63.13 -11.51
CA THR A 631 22.48 -62.18 -12.58
C THR A 631 21.78 -62.54 -13.88
N LEU A 632 21.47 -61.52 -14.71
CA LEU A 632 21.59 -61.53 -16.17
C LEU A 632 21.51 -60.07 -16.66
N GLU A 633 22.63 -59.55 -17.14
CA GLU A 633 22.77 -58.28 -17.85
C GLU A 633 22.53 -58.45 -19.37
N SER A 634 22.36 -57.29 -20.01
CA SER A 634 22.67 -56.92 -21.40
C SER A 634 21.51 -56.85 -22.40
N ASN A 635 21.08 -55.61 -22.69
CA ASN A 635 21.21 -55.02 -24.03
C ASN A 635 21.24 -53.49 -23.90
N CYS A 636 22.33 -52.88 -24.40
CA CYS A 636 22.60 -51.44 -24.39
C CYS A 636 22.09 -50.78 -25.68
N ASP A 637 21.41 -49.65 -25.53
CA ASP A 637 21.33 -48.56 -26.51
C ASP A 637 21.48 -47.24 -25.73
N SER A 638 22.41 -46.39 -26.14
CA SER A 638 22.59 -44.99 -25.71
C SER A 638 23.26 -44.29 -26.89
N ILE A 639 22.53 -43.43 -27.61
CA ILE A 639 22.40 -41.97 -27.39
C ILE A 639 23.77 -41.28 -27.42
#